data_AF-A0A2E7N1G1-F1
#
_entry.id   AF-A0A2E7N1G1-F1
#
_cell.length_a   1.000
_cell.length_b   1.000
_cell.length_c   1.000
_cell.angle_alpha   90.00
_cell.angle_beta   90.00
_cell.angle_gamma   90.00
#
_symmetry.space_group_name_H-M   'P 1'
#
loop_
_entity.id
_entity.type
_entity.pdbx_description
1 polymer ?
#
loop_
_entity_poly.entity_id
_entity_poly.type
_entity_poly.pdbx_seq_one_letter_code
_entity_poly.pdbx_strand_id
1 'polypeptide(L)'
;MSSTDRQTRLLVSEDWKRIYQAFRNADFQSYDFDNLRRTMINYLRQNYPEDFNDYIESSEYLALIEMIAFLGQNLSFRVDLNARENFLETAERRESILRLARMLSYNPRRNQAANGLLKVNTIKTTESIIDSSGINLASTVIKWNDQSNTNYFEQFLKILNSALPVTNNIGNPLKSASIANVITQQYRFNATNTTSAVFPFTKRVEGVSTRYEVVSAGISGEDIVEEAPIPGNSPAFLFRDDGQGAGSSNTGFFMHFRQGKLDSSNFSITSPVPNQSVAIDVTDINDTDIWLYNVDSNGFETDFWTKIEAVEGNNIIYNNLFEGIKNVYAVNTRVGDRVNLVFSDGVFGNLPTGNFKIYYRTSANAGSVITPGAIGNVNIDIPYQNKSGGLETLTLGLRLNYTITNGSATESNTEIKNNAPATYYTQNRLITGEDYNIGPLSVSQEIIKTKSTNRISSGVSRYFDLKDSSGKYSNTSLFADDGVLYKEIFLEKTQFTFTTQSDIEGIINNTIEPILGAANTKNFYLDQFPKTIVSDLNAKWNQQSLATNQATGRFLDSTDSPYMTGTFTANSLRYIEPGALCRFTAPTGFHFMKDGTLMTGTADHFGSSTYKWAKVISVDGDGTTIDTVTDTGPIVFNDNIPSNAILDRIIPNFSRVLVDSIKVQIIDQTFAYKDFGLRYDLEDRQWKLITTENLNTILDFSTGKAGDSTGQNLDSSWFLYFKTDGETYNITYRNLKYVIESADEIRFYFDGIDKVYNPATGQVVRDKIDILNINTKPASTSPFTNDFSWSVSGAYRDPDGYVDSRKIEVQFIDLDDDGTVDNPEIFDEIVSPDTVTTLQKTIFQKKYTTSDGVEDFKYFDNASNEITIVANEAAIAPYSTRTEGQIFYLDDEKVFKKLQKSLNNTVLNSDYKAFIGRGGLKFHYVHVADSSYRIDPSASNLIDTYLLTKTYDNNIRKFIAGEVATLPMPQSNDELYRSYGASLEKIKSISDEIIYYPAKYKILFGSKAPADLQVKFKIVKNRDVVTNDNELKSNLIEAVNRFFAIENWDFGETFYFQELSAYIMTELSPKLASVLIVPNQGTQSFGSLFEIKSEPDEIFVSAATVADVETITEITAKEIQASGTVITSSTTTSTTTGITSSASTSTTASTGGGLVTSSSSTSSSSSSSSSSSSGGNGSGSSGGNGSGGSGSGGSGGYSY
;
A
#
# COMPACT_ATOMS: atom_id res chain seq x y z
N MET A 1 -44.27 -30.89 -52.28
CA MET A 1 -45.44 -30.41 -51.50
C MET A 1 -46.68 -31.10 -52.02
N SER A 2 -47.67 -31.36 -51.17
CA SER A 2 -48.89 -32.07 -51.56
C SER A 2 -49.83 -31.17 -52.37
N SER A 3 -50.73 -31.75 -53.17
CA SER A 3 -51.79 -31.02 -53.87
C SER A 3 -52.78 -30.36 -52.90
N THR A 4 -52.95 -30.91 -51.71
CA THR A 4 -53.85 -30.43 -50.65
C THR A 4 -53.46 -29.03 -50.18
N ASP A 5 -52.17 -28.77 -49.94
CA ASP A 5 -51.67 -27.47 -49.48
C ASP A 5 -51.86 -26.34 -50.51
N ARG A 6 -51.90 -26.69 -51.81
CA ARG A 6 -52.16 -25.71 -52.87
C ARG A 6 -53.65 -25.32 -52.90
N GLN A 7 -54.56 -26.26 -52.62
CA GLN A 7 -56.00 -26.00 -52.59
C GLN A 7 -56.44 -25.19 -51.37
N THR A 8 -55.95 -25.50 -50.16
CA THR A 8 -56.26 -24.70 -48.95
C THR A 8 -55.74 -23.26 -49.05
N ARG A 9 -54.66 -23.02 -49.80
CA ARG A 9 -54.14 -21.66 -50.06
C ARG A 9 -54.93 -20.86 -51.09
N LEU A 10 -55.63 -21.52 -52.02
CA LEU A 10 -56.44 -20.88 -53.06
C LEU A 10 -57.87 -20.54 -52.58
N LEU A 11 -58.37 -21.25 -51.57
CA LEU A 11 -59.73 -21.09 -51.02
C LEU A 11 -59.85 -20.01 -49.93
N VAL A 12 -58.76 -19.33 -49.56
CA VAL A 12 -58.72 -18.28 -48.53
C VAL A 12 -58.21 -16.98 -49.15
N SER A 13 -59.05 -16.35 -49.97
CA SER A 13 -58.71 -15.16 -50.77
C SER A 13 -58.89 -13.82 -50.05
N GLU A 14 -59.62 -13.76 -48.92
CA GLU A 14 -60.02 -12.49 -48.29
C GLU A 14 -59.92 -12.53 -46.75
N ASP A 15 -58.72 -12.30 -46.19
CA ASP A 15 -58.61 -11.73 -44.83
C ASP A 15 -57.23 -11.10 -44.57
N TRP A 16 -57.22 -9.92 -43.93
CA TRP A 16 -56.04 -9.13 -43.53
C TRP A 16 -55.06 -9.90 -42.63
N LYS A 17 -55.51 -10.98 -41.99
CA LYS A 17 -54.68 -11.94 -41.23
C LYS A 17 -53.59 -12.60 -42.09
N ARG A 18 -53.78 -12.70 -43.41
CA ARG A 18 -52.76 -13.25 -44.34
C ARG A 18 -51.49 -12.39 -44.39
N ILE A 19 -51.60 -11.07 -44.17
CA ILE A 19 -50.43 -10.18 -44.09
C ILE A 19 -49.58 -10.58 -42.89
N TYR A 20 -50.13 -10.51 -41.66
CA TYR A 20 -49.39 -10.86 -40.44
C TYR A 20 -48.85 -12.31 -40.42
N GLN A 21 -49.56 -13.27 -41.02
CA GLN A 21 -49.04 -14.64 -41.12
C GLN A 21 -47.90 -14.78 -42.14
N ALA A 22 -47.85 -13.97 -43.19
CA ALA A 22 -46.72 -13.96 -44.12
C ALA A 22 -45.45 -13.36 -43.49
N PHE A 23 -45.59 -12.32 -42.65
CA PHE A 23 -44.47 -11.79 -41.86
C PHE A 23 -43.86 -12.87 -40.95
N ARG A 24 -44.64 -13.84 -40.44
CA ARG A 24 -44.12 -14.94 -39.58
C ARG A 24 -43.06 -15.84 -40.26
N ASN A 25 -43.02 -15.87 -41.59
CA ASN A 25 -42.07 -16.68 -42.37
C ASN A 25 -40.92 -15.85 -42.96
N ALA A 26 -40.85 -14.55 -42.68
CA ALA A 26 -39.74 -13.69 -43.05
C ALA A 26 -38.73 -13.62 -41.91
N ASP A 27 -37.47 -13.86 -42.21
CA ASP A 27 -36.37 -13.75 -41.26
C ASP A 27 -35.97 -12.27 -41.12
N PHE A 28 -36.38 -11.65 -40.01
CA PHE A 28 -36.05 -10.25 -39.70
C PHE A 28 -34.70 -10.06 -38.99
N GLN A 29 -33.96 -11.13 -38.70
CA GLN A 29 -32.63 -11.01 -38.10
C GLN A 29 -31.57 -10.67 -39.17
N SER A 30 -31.81 -11.02 -40.44
CA SER A 30 -30.92 -10.73 -41.57
C SER A 30 -31.36 -9.51 -42.39
N TYR A 31 -30.84 -8.33 -42.03
CA TYR A 31 -31.07 -7.06 -42.75
C TYR A 31 -30.16 -6.85 -43.98
N ASP A 32 -29.43 -7.89 -44.39
CA ASP A 32 -28.53 -7.86 -45.55
C ASP A 32 -29.30 -7.81 -46.88
N PHE A 33 -28.74 -7.13 -47.88
CA PHE A 33 -29.33 -6.90 -49.19
C PHE A 33 -29.79 -8.20 -49.85
N ASP A 34 -28.90 -9.20 -49.91
CA ASP A 34 -29.20 -10.48 -50.55
C ASP A 34 -30.28 -11.27 -49.80
N ASN A 35 -30.38 -11.11 -48.47
CA ASN A 35 -31.42 -11.73 -47.67
C ASN A 35 -32.78 -11.06 -47.86
N LEU A 36 -32.83 -9.72 -47.89
CA LEU A 36 -34.06 -8.96 -48.20
C LEU A 36 -34.53 -9.23 -49.64
N ARG A 37 -33.62 -9.22 -50.61
CA ARG A 37 -33.87 -9.61 -52.01
C ARG A 37 -34.42 -11.04 -52.10
N ARG A 38 -33.75 -12.01 -51.47
CA ARG A 38 -34.14 -13.43 -51.47
C ARG A 38 -35.49 -13.68 -50.77
N THR A 39 -35.76 -13.03 -49.64
CA THR A 39 -37.04 -13.17 -48.93
C THR A 39 -38.20 -12.59 -49.74
N MET A 40 -38.02 -11.43 -50.38
CA MET A 40 -39.02 -10.86 -51.29
C MET A 40 -39.26 -11.72 -52.54
N ILE A 41 -38.21 -12.22 -53.19
CA ILE A 41 -38.33 -13.18 -54.32
C ILE A 41 -39.06 -14.45 -53.87
N ASN A 42 -38.73 -15.00 -52.71
CA ASN A 42 -39.41 -16.18 -52.17
C ASN A 42 -40.87 -15.91 -51.83
N TYR A 43 -41.20 -14.74 -51.27
CA TYR A 43 -42.57 -14.32 -50.99
C TYR A 43 -43.40 -14.23 -52.29
N LEU A 44 -42.83 -13.65 -53.35
CA LEU A 44 -43.46 -13.54 -54.67
C LEU A 44 -43.67 -14.93 -55.29
N ARG A 45 -42.62 -15.77 -55.34
CA ARG A 45 -42.71 -17.17 -55.81
C ARG A 45 -43.76 -18.00 -55.07
N GLN A 46 -43.98 -17.72 -53.78
CA GLN A 46 -44.95 -18.46 -52.97
C GLN A 46 -46.38 -17.93 -53.15
N ASN A 47 -46.59 -16.62 -53.24
CA ASN A 47 -47.93 -16.02 -53.22
C ASN A 47 -48.49 -15.67 -54.61
N TYR A 48 -47.63 -15.34 -55.57
CA TYR A 48 -48.00 -14.88 -56.92
C TYR A 48 -47.21 -15.61 -58.04
N PRO A 49 -47.15 -16.96 -58.05
CA PRO A 49 -46.32 -17.72 -59.00
C PRO A 49 -46.80 -17.64 -60.46
N GLU A 50 -48.09 -17.33 -60.69
CA GLU A 50 -48.66 -17.25 -62.04
C GLU A 50 -48.45 -15.85 -62.67
N ASP A 51 -48.38 -14.80 -61.85
CA ASP A 51 -48.20 -13.41 -62.30
C ASP A 51 -46.72 -13.02 -62.45
N PHE A 52 -45.84 -13.61 -61.64
CA PHE A 52 -44.39 -13.34 -61.66
C PHE A 52 -43.60 -14.64 -61.85
N ASN A 53 -43.24 -14.94 -63.11
CA ASN A 53 -42.49 -16.14 -63.49
C ASN A 53 -41.07 -15.85 -64.02
N ASP A 54 -40.72 -14.58 -64.25
CA ASP A 54 -39.38 -14.17 -64.68
C ASP A 54 -38.54 -13.64 -63.50
N TYR A 55 -37.36 -14.23 -63.32
CA TYR A 55 -36.40 -13.89 -62.27
C TYR A 55 -34.95 -13.85 -62.82
N ILE A 56 -34.77 -13.61 -64.13
CA ILE A 56 -33.42 -13.42 -64.71
C ILE A 56 -32.81 -12.10 -64.22
N GLU A 57 -31.48 -12.08 -64.07
CA GLU A 57 -30.76 -10.91 -63.52
C GLU A 57 -30.88 -9.64 -64.38
N SER A 58 -31.19 -9.78 -65.67
CA SER A 58 -31.43 -8.68 -66.59
C SER A 58 -32.87 -8.14 -66.60
N SER A 59 -33.74 -8.61 -65.70
CA SER A 59 -35.16 -8.22 -65.69
C SER A 59 -35.37 -6.87 -64.99
N GLU A 60 -36.07 -5.94 -65.63
CA GLU A 60 -36.45 -4.63 -65.05
C GLU A 60 -37.24 -4.80 -63.74
N TYR A 61 -38.05 -5.85 -63.65
CA TYR A 61 -38.79 -6.20 -62.42
C TYR A 61 -37.87 -6.59 -61.26
N LEU A 62 -36.77 -7.29 -61.54
CA LEU A 62 -35.79 -7.66 -60.53
C LEU A 62 -34.99 -6.42 -60.07
N ALA A 63 -34.66 -5.50 -60.98
CA ALA A 63 -34.04 -4.23 -60.62
C ALA A 63 -34.93 -3.38 -59.68
N LEU A 64 -36.25 -3.44 -59.81
CA LEU A 64 -37.18 -2.83 -58.85
C LEU A 64 -37.17 -3.53 -57.48
N ILE A 65 -37.13 -4.86 -57.43
CA ILE A 65 -36.97 -5.62 -56.17
C ILE A 65 -35.64 -5.27 -55.50
N GLU A 66 -34.57 -5.15 -56.27
CA GLU A 66 -33.24 -4.77 -55.77
C GLU A 66 -33.21 -3.33 -55.25
N MET A 67 -33.87 -2.38 -55.92
CA MET A 67 -34.04 -1.03 -55.39
C MET A 67 -34.83 -1.02 -54.06
N ILE A 68 -35.87 -1.84 -53.93
CA ILE A 68 -36.65 -1.99 -52.69
C ILE A 68 -35.81 -2.67 -51.61
N ALA A 69 -35.00 -3.68 -51.94
CA ALA A 69 -34.10 -4.35 -51.00
C ALA A 69 -33.01 -3.40 -50.48
N PHE A 70 -32.42 -2.59 -51.36
CA PHE A 70 -31.47 -1.55 -50.99
C PHE A 70 -32.10 -0.49 -50.08
N LEU A 71 -33.30 -0.01 -50.40
CA LEU A 71 -34.03 0.93 -49.52
C LEU A 71 -34.38 0.29 -48.17
N GLY A 72 -34.81 -0.98 -48.17
CA GLY A 72 -35.13 -1.76 -46.99
C GLY A 72 -33.93 -1.93 -46.05
N GLN A 73 -32.76 -2.30 -46.59
CA GLN A 73 -31.50 -2.37 -45.85
C GLN A 73 -31.14 -1.02 -45.22
N ASN A 74 -31.19 0.07 -46.01
CA ASN A 74 -30.89 1.41 -45.52
C ASN A 74 -31.83 1.89 -44.41
N LEU A 75 -33.13 1.58 -44.50
CA LEU A 75 -34.11 1.90 -43.45
C LEU A 75 -33.90 1.02 -42.22
N SER A 76 -33.70 -0.30 -42.39
CA SER A 76 -33.47 -1.24 -41.30
C SER A 76 -32.22 -0.89 -40.50
N PHE A 77 -31.10 -0.59 -41.16
CA PHE A 77 -29.87 -0.13 -40.51
C PHE A 77 -30.07 1.17 -39.72
N ARG A 78 -30.83 2.14 -40.25
CA ARG A 78 -31.16 3.39 -39.54
C ARG A 78 -32.07 3.15 -38.33
N VAL A 79 -33.02 2.22 -38.42
CA VAL A 79 -33.90 1.86 -37.30
C VAL A 79 -33.13 1.12 -36.21
N ASP A 80 -32.29 0.14 -36.56
CA ASP A 80 -31.42 -0.58 -35.61
C ASP A 80 -30.47 0.38 -34.89
N LEU A 81 -29.76 1.24 -35.62
CA LEU A 81 -28.89 2.25 -35.02
C LEU A 81 -29.68 3.16 -34.07
N ASN A 82 -30.83 3.67 -34.49
CA ASN A 82 -31.68 4.48 -33.60
C ASN A 82 -32.27 3.69 -32.42
N ALA A 83 -32.42 2.38 -32.51
CA ALA A 83 -32.88 1.52 -31.41
C ALA A 83 -31.77 1.32 -30.36
N ARG A 84 -30.54 1.04 -30.80
CA ARG A 84 -29.34 0.91 -29.94
C ARG A 84 -29.06 2.19 -29.16
N GLU A 85 -29.32 3.35 -29.76
CA GLU A 85 -29.17 4.67 -29.12
C GLU A 85 -30.19 4.97 -27.99
N ASN A 86 -31.19 4.10 -27.75
CA ASN A 86 -32.17 4.28 -26.66
C ASN A 86 -31.79 3.58 -25.35
N PHE A 87 -30.81 2.67 -25.34
CA PHE A 87 -30.34 1.97 -24.14
C PHE A 87 -28.93 2.44 -23.79
N LEU A 88 -28.67 2.70 -22.50
CA LEU A 88 -27.42 3.32 -22.06
C LEU A 88 -26.20 2.44 -22.39
N GLU A 89 -26.33 1.13 -22.22
CA GLU A 89 -25.30 0.14 -22.55
C GLU A 89 -24.93 0.17 -24.04
N THR A 90 -25.92 0.19 -24.94
CA THR A 90 -25.71 0.07 -26.40
C THR A 90 -25.55 1.39 -27.15
N ALA A 91 -25.84 2.54 -26.52
CA ALA A 91 -25.70 3.84 -27.17
C ALA A 91 -24.22 4.19 -27.41
N GLU A 92 -23.88 4.66 -28.61
CA GLU A 92 -22.51 5.06 -28.97
C GLU A 92 -22.36 6.59 -29.05
N ARG A 93 -23.41 7.31 -29.48
CA ARG A 93 -23.36 8.77 -29.56
C ARG A 93 -23.38 9.39 -28.17
N ARG A 94 -22.39 10.24 -27.89
CA ARG A 94 -22.29 11.01 -26.64
C ARG A 94 -23.57 11.80 -26.32
N GLU A 95 -24.28 12.36 -27.31
CA GLU A 95 -25.53 13.09 -27.04
C GLU A 95 -26.64 12.20 -26.47
N SER A 96 -26.77 10.96 -26.96
CA SER A 96 -27.72 9.97 -26.44
C SER A 96 -27.32 9.51 -25.04
N ILE A 97 -26.04 9.21 -24.83
CA ILE A 97 -25.50 8.84 -23.51
C ILE A 97 -25.76 9.96 -22.48
N LEU A 98 -25.44 11.22 -22.80
CA LEU A 98 -25.72 12.37 -21.94
C LEU A 98 -27.24 12.56 -21.68
N ARG A 99 -28.10 12.18 -22.63
CA ARG A 99 -29.57 12.26 -22.48
C ARG A 99 -30.12 11.14 -21.60
N LEU A 100 -29.59 9.92 -21.73
CA LEU A 100 -29.97 8.76 -20.92
C LEU A 100 -29.44 8.87 -19.49
N ALA A 101 -28.20 9.35 -19.31
CA ALA A 101 -27.66 9.75 -18.01
C ALA A 101 -28.58 10.75 -17.29
N ARG A 102 -28.98 11.83 -17.98
CA ARG A 102 -29.94 12.82 -17.44
C ARG A 102 -31.33 12.24 -17.14
N MET A 103 -31.75 11.17 -17.80
CA MET A 103 -33.00 10.45 -17.45
C MET A 103 -32.86 9.68 -16.13
N LEU A 104 -31.66 9.21 -15.80
CA LEU A 104 -31.31 8.62 -14.50
C LEU A 104 -31.00 9.67 -13.42
N SER A 105 -31.21 10.97 -13.70
CA SER A 105 -30.81 12.12 -12.88
C SER A 105 -29.30 12.35 -12.72
N TYR A 106 -28.45 11.56 -13.39
CA TYR A 106 -27.00 11.77 -13.44
C TYR A 106 -26.67 12.93 -14.38
N ASN A 107 -25.88 13.90 -13.90
CA ASN A 107 -25.39 15.02 -14.73
C ASN A 107 -23.87 14.90 -14.92
N PRO A 108 -23.41 14.35 -16.06
CA PRO A 108 -21.99 14.16 -16.32
C PRO A 108 -21.19 15.44 -16.17
N ARG A 109 -20.09 15.34 -15.42
CA ARG A 109 -19.23 16.47 -15.07
C ARG A 109 -18.36 16.87 -16.26
N ARG A 110 -18.16 18.19 -16.39
CA ARG A 110 -17.28 18.78 -17.42
C ARG A 110 -15.82 18.74 -16.97
N ASN A 111 -14.92 19.25 -17.80
CA ASN A 111 -13.51 19.40 -17.45
C ASN A 111 -13.35 20.28 -16.19
N GLN A 112 -12.35 19.94 -15.38
CA GLN A 112 -12.00 20.70 -14.18
C GLN A 112 -10.69 21.44 -14.42
N ALA A 113 -10.74 22.78 -14.27
CA ALA A 113 -9.59 23.63 -14.51
C ALA A 113 -8.55 23.49 -13.39
N ALA A 114 -7.29 23.20 -13.76
CA ALA A 114 -6.19 23.16 -12.80
C ALA A 114 -6.08 24.52 -12.06
N ASN A 115 -5.96 24.48 -10.74
CA ASN A 115 -6.00 25.68 -9.90
C ASN A 115 -5.15 25.53 -8.63
N GLY A 116 -4.75 26.65 -8.04
CA GLY A 116 -4.02 26.64 -6.77
C GLY A 116 -3.52 28.02 -6.35
N LEU A 117 -2.53 28.05 -5.46
CA LEU A 117 -2.03 29.26 -4.83
C LEU A 117 -0.62 29.62 -5.32
N LEU A 118 -0.46 30.84 -5.84
CA LEU A 118 0.85 31.43 -6.09
C LEU A 118 1.26 32.26 -4.87
N LYS A 119 2.44 31.99 -4.30
CA LYS A 119 3.02 32.77 -3.21
C LYS A 119 3.58 34.09 -3.74
N VAL A 120 3.32 35.20 -3.04
CA VAL A 120 3.97 36.49 -3.29
C VAL A 120 5.42 36.39 -2.84
N ASN A 121 6.34 36.32 -3.79
CA ASN A 121 7.78 36.22 -3.59
C ASN A 121 8.46 37.60 -3.59
N THR A 122 7.94 38.56 -4.35
CA THR A 122 8.45 39.95 -4.38
C THR A 122 7.33 40.99 -4.42
N ILE A 123 7.58 42.15 -3.84
CA ILE A 123 6.65 43.29 -3.81
C ILE A 123 7.38 44.60 -4.15
N LYS A 124 6.71 45.50 -4.86
CA LYS A 124 7.19 46.84 -5.23
C LYS A 124 6.00 47.80 -5.33
N THR A 125 6.14 49.05 -4.89
CA THR A 125 5.14 50.11 -5.09
C THR A 125 5.76 51.35 -5.75
N THR A 126 4.94 52.19 -6.38
CA THR A 126 5.33 53.56 -6.78
C THR A 126 5.26 54.57 -5.63
N GLU A 127 4.52 54.27 -4.56
CA GLU A 127 4.31 55.16 -3.41
C GLU A 127 5.59 55.40 -2.59
N SER A 128 5.78 56.64 -2.14
CA SER A 128 6.89 57.07 -1.29
C SER A 128 6.70 56.68 0.19
N ILE A 129 6.90 55.40 0.50
CA ILE A 129 6.78 54.84 1.86
C ILE A 129 8.16 54.82 2.56
N ILE A 130 8.22 55.20 3.84
CA ILE A 130 9.47 55.23 4.62
C ILE A 130 9.50 54.06 5.64
N ASP A 131 10.59 53.29 5.65
CA ASP A 131 10.81 52.19 6.60
C ASP A 131 11.26 52.66 7.99
N SER A 132 11.46 51.74 8.94
CA SER A 132 11.96 52.08 10.29
C SER A 132 13.37 52.68 10.31
N SER A 133 14.14 52.47 9.24
CA SER A 133 15.53 52.93 9.06
C SER A 133 15.63 54.25 8.29
N GLY A 134 14.50 54.86 7.91
CA GLY A 134 14.44 56.11 7.16
C GLY A 134 14.64 55.97 5.64
N ILE A 135 14.64 54.74 5.11
CA ILE A 135 14.83 54.46 3.68
C ILE A 135 13.48 54.55 2.96
N ASN A 136 13.48 55.19 1.79
CA ASN A 136 12.31 55.25 0.92
C ASN A 136 12.17 53.96 0.09
N LEU A 137 11.01 53.33 0.15
CA LEU A 137 10.67 52.08 -0.53
C LEU A 137 10.05 52.29 -1.92
N ALA A 138 9.91 53.53 -2.39
CA ALA A 138 9.44 53.82 -3.74
C ALA A 138 10.29 53.12 -4.80
N SER A 139 9.65 52.33 -5.64
CA SER A 139 10.25 51.53 -6.71
C SER A 139 11.33 50.51 -6.30
N THR A 140 11.55 50.26 -5.01
CA THR A 140 12.43 49.17 -4.56
C THR A 140 11.70 47.82 -4.65
N VAL A 141 12.43 46.75 -4.94
CA VAL A 141 11.87 45.39 -4.97
C VAL A 141 12.25 44.71 -3.66
N ILE A 142 11.26 44.45 -2.81
CA ILE A 142 11.44 43.72 -1.56
C ILE A 142 11.09 42.26 -1.80
N LYS A 143 11.96 41.35 -1.35
CA LYS A 143 11.79 39.90 -1.49
C LYS A 143 11.31 39.28 -0.17
N TRP A 144 10.43 38.29 -0.26
CA TRP A 144 10.01 37.49 0.89
C TRP A 144 11.12 36.55 1.36
N ASN A 145 11.31 36.46 2.69
CA ASN A 145 12.34 35.64 3.33
C ASN A 145 13.76 35.90 2.76
N ASP A 146 14.16 37.17 2.69
CA ASP A 146 15.48 37.57 2.22
C ASP A 146 16.52 37.56 3.37
N GLN A 147 17.47 36.64 3.30
CA GLN A 147 18.56 36.52 4.27
C GLN A 147 19.53 37.72 4.27
N SER A 148 19.54 38.54 3.21
CA SER A 148 20.42 39.72 3.10
C SER A 148 19.82 40.99 3.70
N ASN A 149 18.51 41.01 3.98
CA ASN A 149 17.78 42.17 4.48
C ASN A 149 16.96 41.80 5.72
N THR A 150 17.49 42.04 6.92
CA THR A 150 16.80 41.73 8.18
C THR A 150 15.45 42.42 8.35
N ASN A 151 15.22 43.53 7.64
CA ASN A 151 14.01 44.34 7.73
C ASN A 151 12.96 43.98 6.66
N TYR A 152 13.18 42.91 5.87
CA TYR A 152 12.31 42.54 4.74
C TYR A 152 10.84 42.45 5.15
N PHE A 153 10.54 41.88 6.33
CA PHE A 153 9.17 41.66 6.79
C PHE A 153 8.44 42.96 7.13
N GLU A 154 9.12 43.92 7.77
CA GLU A 154 8.57 45.26 8.06
C GLU A 154 8.28 46.02 6.76
N GLN A 155 9.24 46.02 5.84
CA GLN A 155 9.11 46.69 4.54
C GLN A 155 7.97 46.09 3.71
N PHE A 156 7.87 44.75 3.68
CA PHE A 156 6.80 44.02 2.98
C PHE A 156 5.41 44.34 3.56
N LEU A 157 5.27 44.32 4.89
CA LEU A 157 4.03 44.67 5.57
C LEU A 157 3.66 46.15 5.40
N LYS A 158 4.62 47.07 5.40
CA LYS A 158 4.35 48.50 5.16
C LYS A 158 3.81 48.75 3.75
N ILE A 159 4.39 48.11 2.73
CA ILE A 159 3.91 48.25 1.35
C ILE A 159 2.50 47.66 1.21
N LEU A 160 2.23 46.45 1.72
CA LEU A 160 0.87 45.88 1.72
C LEU A 160 -0.14 46.77 2.46
N ASN A 161 0.20 47.25 3.66
CA ASN A 161 -0.71 48.08 4.47
C ASN A 161 -0.96 49.49 3.91
N SER A 162 -0.25 49.92 2.87
CA SER A 162 -0.58 51.13 2.10
C SER A 162 -1.62 50.88 1.00
N ALA A 163 -1.61 49.68 0.42
CA ALA A 163 -2.53 49.22 -0.60
C ALA A 163 -3.82 48.58 -0.04
N LEU A 164 -3.94 48.45 1.29
CA LEU A 164 -5.12 47.96 1.99
C LEU A 164 -6.01 49.12 2.50
N PRO A 165 -7.34 48.94 2.55
CA PRO A 165 -8.24 49.92 3.15
C PRO A 165 -8.01 50.05 4.66
N VAL A 166 -8.29 51.23 5.22
CA VAL A 166 -7.94 51.60 6.61
C VAL A 166 -8.53 50.64 7.67
N THR A 167 -9.67 50.01 7.38
CA THR A 167 -10.35 49.09 8.31
C THR A 167 -9.80 47.66 8.30
N ASN A 168 -9.13 47.23 7.22
CA ASN A 168 -8.76 45.83 6.98
C ASN A 168 -7.24 45.71 6.73
N ASN A 169 -6.47 46.32 7.62
CA ASN A 169 -5.01 46.20 7.65
C ASN A 169 -4.57 44.79 8.07
N ILE A 170 -3.35 44.38 7.72
CA ILE A 170 -2.80 43.08 8.14
C ILE A 170 -2.84 42.99 9.68
N GLY A 171 -3.48 41.93 10.18
CA GLY A 171 -3.86 41.75 11.59
C GLY A 171 -5.38 41.78 11.81
N ASN A 172 -6.14 42.49 10.97
CA ASN A 172 -7.61 42.55 10.98
C ASN A 172 -8.16 42.02 9.64
N PRO A 173 -8.31 40.70 9.47
CA PRO A 173 -8.77 40.10 8.22
C PRO A 173 -10.28 40.26 7.99
N LEU A 174 -10.70 40.17 6.72
CA LEU A 174 -12.11 40.15 6.32
C LEU A 174 -12.81 38.85 6.74
N LYS A 175 -12.10 37.73 6.63
CA LYS A 175 -12.50 36.38 7.06
C LYS A 175 -11.25 35.63 7.53
N SER A 176 -11.40 34.74 8.49
CA SER A 176 -10.35 33.77 8.87
C SER A 176 -10.94 32.38 9.06
N ALA A 177 -10.23 31.37 8.58
CA ALA A 177 -10.56 29.94 8.73
C ALA A 177 -9.27 29.13 8.88
N SER A 178 -9.35 27.97 9.53
CA SER A 178 -8.28 26.96 9.46
C SER A 178 -8.50 26.12 8.21
N ILE A 179 -7.55 26.11 7.27
CA ILE A 179 -7.67 25.37 6.01
C ILE A 179 -6.46 24.45 5.88
N ALA A 180 -6.72 23.14 5.98
CA ALA A 180 -5.70 22.09 6.08
C ALA A 180 -4.72 22.30 7.27
N ASN A 181 -5.24 22.63 8.45
CA ASN A 181 -4.49 23.00 9.67
C ASN A 181 -3.61 24.26 9.55
N VAL A 182 -3.76 25.05 8.48
CA VAL A 182 -3.05 26.32 8.28
C VAL A 182 -4.02 27.48 8.44
N ILE A 183 -3.70 28.42 9.33
CA ILE A 183 -4.55 29.59 9.58
C ILE A 183 -4.55 30.44 8.30
N THR A 184 -5.70 30.55 7.66
CA THR A 184 -5.88 31.27 6.40
C THR A 184 -6.75 32.50 6.63
N GLN A 185 -6.25 33.66 6.25
CA GLN A 185 -6.86 34.97 6.46
C GLN A 185 -7.07 35.67 5.12
N GLN A 186 -8.28 36.15 4.86
CA GLN A 186 -8.63 36.87 3.64
C GLN A 186 -8.45 38.38 3.79
N TYR A 187 -7.77 39.01 2.82
CA TYR A 187 -7.57 40.46 2.72
C TYR A 187 -7.96 40.95 1.32
N ARG A 188 -8.34 42.22 1.18
CA ARG A 188 -8.72 42.84 -0.11
C ARG A 188 -8.00 44.15 -0.32
N PHE A 189 -7.38 44.32 -1.49
CA PHE A 189 -6.72 45.57 -1.86
C PHE A 189 -7.72 46.71 -2.07
N ASN A 190 -7.30 47.96 -1.89
CA ASN A 190 -8.06 49.15 -2.24
C ASN A 190 -7.84 49.52 -3.72
N ALA A 191 -8.12 48.58 -4.62
CA ALA A 191 -7.78 48.70 -6.04
C ALA A 191 -8.85 49.45 -6.84
N THR A 192 -8.43 50.35 -7.73
CA THR A 192 -9.32 51.20 -8.55
C THR A 192 -9.65 50.59 -9.92
N ASN A 193 -9.78 49.26 -9.98
CA ASN A 193 -10.05 48.53 -11.22
C ASN A 193 -11.47 48.83 -11.72
N THR A 194 -11.65 49.05 -13.02
CA THR A 194 -12.97 49.26 -13.66
C THR A 194 -13.59 47.99 -14.25
N THR A 195 -12.82 46.89 -14.30
CA THR A 195 -13.22 45.58 -14.81
C THR A 195 -13.06 44.51 -13.73
N SER A 196 -13.54 43.29 -13.98
CA SER A 196 -13.32 42.13 -13.09
C SER A 196 -11.82 41.93 -12.82
N ALA A 197 -11.45 41.65 -11.57
CA ALA A 197 -10.06 41.58 -11.12
C ALA A 197 -9.36 40.25 -11.51
N VAL A 198 -9.05 40.12 -12.80
CA VAL A 198 -8.46 38.93 -13.41
C VAL A 198 -7.18 39.31 -14.16
N PHE A 199 -6.05 38.66 -13.84
CA PHE A 199 -4.74 38.97 -14.42
C PHE A 199 -4.20 37.77 -15.22
N PRO A 200 -4.26 37.80 -16.57
CA PRO A 200 -3.85 36.68 -17.40
C PRO A 200 -2.34 36.54 -17.55
N PHE A 201 -1.85 35.31 -17.56
CA PHE A 201 -0.47 34.96 -17.86
C PHE A 201 -0.39 33.65 -18.66
N THR A 202 0.77 33.38 -19.29
CA THR A 202 1.00 32.16 -20.08
C THR A 202 2.32 31.54 -19.68
N LYS A 203 2.35 30.21 -19.47
CA LYS A 203 3.56 29.42 -19.18
C LYS A 203 3.52 28.13 -20.02
N ARG A 204 4.66 27.47 -20.15
CA ARG A 204 4.73 26.15 -20.78
C ARG A 204 4.74 25.08 -19.68
N VAL A 205 3.76 24.18 -19.74
CA VAL A 205 3.63 23.00 -18.86
C VAL A 205 3.65 21.78 -19.76
N GLU A 206 4.48 20.78 -19.44
CA GLU A 206 4.63 19.55 -20.24
C GLU A 206 4.88 19.81 -21.75
N GLY A 207 5.60 20.90 -22.06
CA GLY A 207 5.90 21.35 -23.42
C GLY A 207 4.80 22.17 -24.10
N VAL A 208 3.54 22.08 -23.65
CA VAL A 208 2.38 22.80 -24.20
C VAL A 208 2.29 24.22 -23.61
N SER A 209 1.91 25.21 -24.44
CA SER A 209 1.72 26.59 -23.98
C SER A 209 0.30 26.80 -23.45
N THR A 210 0.14 26.86 -22.12
CA THR A 210 -1.14 26.97 -21.42
C THR A 210 -1.36 28.36 -20.84
N ARG A 211 -2.57 28.90 -21.00
CA ARG A 211 -3.02 30.16 -20.39
C ARG A 211 -3.55 29.91 -18.98
N TYR A 212 -3.23 30.83 -18.08
CA TYR A 212 -3.70 30.89 -16.70
C TYR A 212 -4.13 32.31 -16.37
N GLU A 213 -4.93 32.46 -15.33
CA GLU A 213 -5.39 33.73 -14.81
C GLU A 213 -5.24 33.75 -13.28
N VAL A 214 -4.63 34.80 -12.74
CA VAL A 214 -4.66 35.09 -11.30
C VAL A 214 -6.00 35.77 -11.00
N VAL A 215 -6.70 35.30 -9.97
CA VAL A 215 -8.10 35.64 -9.66
C VAL A 215 -8.25 36.05 -8.20
N SER A 216 -9.39 36.67 -7.88
CA SER A 216 -9.72 37.05 -6.49
C SER A 216 -9.98 35.79 -5.64
N ALA A 217 -9.29 35.67 -4.51
CA ALA A 217 -9.41 34.52 -3.61
C ALA A 217 -10.49 34.74 -2.54
N GLY A 218 -11.41 33.78 -2.39
CA GLY A 218 -12.45 33.75 -1.37
C GLY A 218 -12.33 32.55 -0.43
N ILE A 219 -12.81 32.72 0.81
CA ILE A 219 -12.98 31.62 1.78
C ILE A 219 -14.47 31.25 1.85
N SER A 220 -14.77 29.97 1.65
CA SER A 220 -16.12 29.38 1.72
C SER A 220 -16.08 28.06 2.49
N GLY A 221 -16.53 28.05 3.75
CA GLY A 221 -16.32 26.91 4.64
C GLY A 221 -14.83 26.69 4.88
N GLU A 222 -14.35 25.48 4.63
CA GLU A 222 -12.93 25.12 4.70
C GLU A 222 -12.21 25.23 3.34
N ASP A 223 -12.92 25.59 2.26
CA ASP A 223 -12.36 25.66 0.91
C ASP A 223 -11.91 27.07 0.51
N ILE A 224 -10.90 27.11 -0.38
CA ILE A 224 -10.47 28.31 -1.09
C ILE A 224 -11.07 28.29 -2.49
N VAL A 225 -11.89 29.30 -2.78
CA VAL A 225 -12.64 29.41 -4.04
C VAL A 225 -12.26 30.67 -4.82
N GLU A 226 -12.62 30.71 -6.11
CA GLU A 226 -12.62 31.96 -6.87
C GLU A 226 -13.85 32.78 -6.43
N GLU A 227 -13.68 34.05 -6.11
CA GLU A 227 -14.83 34.93 -5.83
C GLU A 227 -15.61 35.20 -7.12
N ALA A 228 -16.95 35.20 -7.03
CA ALA A 228 -17.80 35.51 -8.17
C ALA A 228 -17.42 36.87 -8.82
N PRO A 229 -17.29 36.94 -10.16
CA PRO A 229 -16.78 38.10 -10.85
C PRO A 229 -17.81 39.24 -10.82
N ILE A 230 -17.53 40.27 -10.03
CA ILE A 230 -18.30 41.52 -9.97
C ILE A 230 -17.42 42.65 -10.58
N PRO A 231 -17.89 43.40 -11.59
CA PRO A 231 -17.13 44.54 -12.11
C PRO A 231 -16.89 45.61 -11.06
N GLY A 232 -15.70 46.20 -11.08
CA GLY A 232 -15.27 47.19 -10.07
C GLY A 232 -14.85 46.59 -8.72
N ASN A 233 -14.98 45.27 -8.51
CA ASN A 233 -14.52 44.64 -7.27
C ASN A 233 -12.98 44.54 -7.24
N SER A 234 -12.37 45.00 -6.15
CA SER A 234 -10.93 44.93 -5.94
C SER A 234 -10.47 43.50 -5.62
N PRO A 235 -9.28 43.05 -6.07
CA PRO A 235 -8.80 41.69 -5.85
C PRO A 235 -8.56 41.40 -4.37
N ALA A 236 -8.99 40.21 -3.94
CA ALA A 236 -8.68 39.62 -2.66
C ALA A 236 -7.53 38.61 -2.75
N PHE A 237 -6.76 38.54 -1.68
CA PHE A 237 -5.62 37.64 -1.49
C PHE A 237 -5.69 37.01 -0.11
N LEU A 238 -4.86 36.00 0.11
CA LEU A 238 -4.80 35.25 1.36
C LEU A 238 -3.46 35.48 2.06
N PHE A 239 -3.48 35.55 3.38
CA PHE A 239 -2.32 35.28 4.22
C PHE A 239 -2.51 33.90 4.85
N ARG A 240 -1.47 33.06 4.80
CA ARG A 240 -1.46 31.73 5.41
C ARG A 240 -0.30 31.65 6.39
N ASP A 241 -0.53 31.03 7.55
CA ASP A 241 0.50 30.76 8.57
C ASP A 241 0.36 29.34 9.11
N ASP A 242 1.44 28.58 9.01
CA ASP A 242 1.60 27.18 9.46
C ASP A 242 2.52 27.04 10.68
N GLY A 243 3.03 28.15 11.23
CA GLY A 243 3.95 28.16 12.37
C GLY A 243 5.39 27.72 12.06
N GLN A 244 5.69 27.27 10.84
CA GLN A 244 7.05 26.85 10.41
C GLN A 244 7.91 28.03 9.91
N GLY A 245 7.41 29.26 10.06
CA GLY A 245 8.12 30.50 9.73
C GLY A 245 8.17 30.84 8.23
N ALA A 246 8.75 32.00 7.92
CA ALA A 246 8.68 32.61 6.58
C ALA A 246 9.29 31.77 5.44
N GLY A 247 10.17 30.82 5.77
CA GLY A 247 10.78 29.89 4.82
C GLY A 247 9.85 28.79 4.31
N SER A 248 8.76 28.48 5.03
CA SER A 248 7.81 27.44 4.61
C SER A 248 7.16 27.74 3.25
N SER A 249 6.84 26.69 2.51
CA SER A 249 6.04 26.76 1.28
C SER A 249 4.64 27.32 1.53
N ASN A 250 4.06 27.06 2.72
CA ASN A 250 2.68 27.39 3.10
C ASN A 250 2.53 28.69 3.89
N THR A 251 3.60 29.24 4.50
CA THR A 251 3.54 30.50 5.26
C THR A 251 3.90 31.73 4.41
N GLY A 252 3.00 32.72 4.36
CA GLY A 252 3.17 33.99 3.65
C GLY A 252 1.89 34.46 2.95
N PHE A 253 2.04 35.29 1.93
CA PHE A 253 0.93 35.84 1.15
C PHE A 253 0.72 35.06 -0.15
N PHE A 254 -0.54 34.83 -0.52
CA PHE A 254 -0.92 33.99 -1.65
C PHE A 254 -2.06 34.60 -2.46
N MET A 255 -2.03 34.40 -3.77
CA MET A 255 -3.15 34.68 -4.67
C MET A 255 -3.59 33.40 -5.38
N HIS A 256 -4.89 33.25 -5.58
CA HIS A 256 -5.48 32.10 -6.27
C HIS A 256 -5.26 32.27 -7.78
N PHE A 257 -4.94 31.17 -8.48
CA PHE A 257 -4.88 31.14 -9.94
C PHE A 257 -5.70 29.96 -10.48
N ARG A 258 -6.24 30.15 -11.69
CA ARG A 258 -7.09 29.20 -12.42
C ARG A 258 -6.56 29.04 -13.84
N GLN A 259 -6.61 27.83 -14.39
CA GLN A 259 -6.27 27.55 -15.79
C GLN A 259 -7.38 28.01 -16.74
N GLY A 260 -7.00 28.52 -17.91
CA GLY A 260 -7.95 28.90 -18.96
C GLY A 260 -8.23 30.40 -19.04
N LYS A 261 -9.43 30.76 -19.51
CA LYS A 261 -9.90 32.14 -19.72
C LYS A 261 -11.30 32.33 -19.14
N LEU A 262 -11.51 33.36 -18.33
CA LEU A 262 -12.85 33.86 -17.99
C LEU A 262 -13.43 34.66 -19.17
N ASP A 263 -14.65 34.34 -19.57
CA ASP A 263 -15.40 35.05 -20.61
C ASP A 263 -16.82 35.37 -20.13
N SER A 264 -17.54 36.20 -20.89
CA SER A 264 -18.94 36.51 -20.58
C SER A 264 -19.82 36.58 -21.82
N SER A 265 -21.07 36.14 -21.70
CA SER A 265 -22.10 36.23 -22.74
C SER A 265 -23.38 36.85 -22.18
N ASN A 266 -24.14 37.53 -23.04
CA ASN A 266 -25.38 38.19 -22.66
C ASN A 266 -26.57 37.56 -23.42
N PHE A 267 -27.70 37.38 -22.73
CA PHE A 267 -28.97 36.97 -23.33
C PHE A 267 -30.13 37.72 -22.69
N SER A 268 -31.34 37.64 -23.25
CA SER A 268 -32.53 38.28 -22.69
C SER A 268 -33.76 37.39 -22.79
N ILE A 269 -34.64 37.48 -21.78
CA ILE A 269 -35.89 36.74 -21.70
C ILE A 269 -37.03 37.75 -21.50
N THR A 270 -37.80 37.95 -22.57
CA THR A 270 -38.92 38.91 -22.63
C THR A 270 -40.26 38.30 -22.21
N SER A 271 -40.41 36.99 -22.35
CA SER A 271 -41.60 36.22 -21.96
C SER A 271 -41.15 34.94 -21.24
N PRO A 272 -41.19 34.88 -19.90
CA PRO A 272 -40.77 33.69 -19.17
C PRO A 272 -41.78 32.56 -19.37
N VAL A 273 -41.26 31.34 -19.54
CA VAL A 273 -42.03 30.09 -19.51
C VAL A 273 -41.54 29.26 -18.32
N PRO A 274 -42.41 28.55 -17.57
CA PRO A 274 -41.98 27.61 -16.54
C PRO A 274 -40.98 26.58 -17.10
N ASN A 275 -39.90 26.32 -16.37
CA ASN A 275 -38.80 25.45 -16.81
C ASN A 275 -38.11 25.92 -18.12
N GLN A 276 -38.04 27.24 -18.34
CA GLN A 276 -37.26 27.82 -19.44
C GLN A 276 -35.81 27.29 -19.40
N SER A 277 -35.28 26.94 -20.56
CA SER A 277 -33.85 26.63 -20.72
C SER A 277 -33.17 27.53 -21.73
N VAL A 278 -31.90 27.89 -21.47
CA VAL A 278 -31.07 28.74 -22.34
C VAL A 278 -29.74 28.04 -22.61
N ALA A 279 -29.49 27.72 -23.88
CA ALA A 279 -28.25 27.08 -24.31
C ALA A 279 -27.13 28.10 -24.52
N ILE A 280 -25.92 27.76 -24.05
CA ILE A 280 -24.68 28.51 -24.28
C ILE A 280 -23.79 27.65 -25.19
N ASP A 281 -23.67 28.03 -26.46
CA ASP A 281 -22.96 27.27 -27.49
C ASP A 281 -21.45 27.54 -27.55
N VAL A 282 -20.80 27.67 -26.40
CA VAL A 282 -19.34 27.76 -26.25
C VAL A 282 -18.81 26.44 -25.69
N THR A 283 -17.73 25.91 -26.28
CA THR A 283 -17.14 24.63 -25.87
C THR A 283 -16.19 24.78 -24.68
N ASP A 284 -15.89 23.65 -24.04
CA ASP A 284 -14.84 23.53 -23.01
C ASP A 284 -15.11 24.42 -21.78
N ILE A 285 -16.38 24.70 -21.48
CA ILE A 285 -16.80 25.40 -20.26
C ILE A 285 -16.63 24.46 -19.08
N ASN A 286 -15.84 24.88 -18.09
CA ASN A 286 -15.52 24.05 -16.95
C ASN A 286 -16.72 23.74 -16.04
N ASP A 287 -16.53 22.81 -15.11
CA ASP A 287 -17.62 22.32 -14.28
C ASP A 287 -18.09 23.33 -13.20
N THR A 288 -17.13 24.03 -12.59
CA THR A 288 -17.34 24.84 -11.38
C THR A 288 -17.60 26.33 -11.63
N ASP A 289 -16.93 26.95 -12.60
CA ASP A 289 -16.77 28.40 -12.65
C ASP A 289 -17.81 29.02 -13.59
N ILE A 290 -19.08 28.99 -13.15
CA ILE A 290 -20.23 29.57 -13.86
C ILE A 290 -21.02 30.47 -12.91
N TRP A 291 -21.26 31.71 -13.33
CA TRP A 291 -22.01 32.71 -12.57
C TRP A 291 -23.03 33.42 -13.46
N LEU A 292 -24.18 33.77 -12.90
CA LEU A 292 -25.27 34.42 -13.63
C LEU A 292 -25.76 35.67 -12.90
N TYR A 293 -25.86 36.78 -13.63
CA TYR A 293 -26.37 38.05 -13.14
C TYR A 293 -27.52 38.57 -14.00
N ASN A 294 -28.49 39.21 -13.36
CA ASN A 294 -29.45 40.10 -14.00
C ASN A 294 -28.75 41.43 -14.37
N VAL A 295 -29.19 42.08 -15.44
CA VAL A 295 -28.53 43.26 -16.03
C VAL A 295 -29.55 44.38 -16.27
N ASP A 296 -29.20 45.59 -15.90
CA ASP A 296 -30.03 46.77 -16.15
C ASP A 296 -30.02 47.22 -17.63
N SER A 297 -30.74 48.31 -17.95
CA SER A 297 -30.77 48.90 -19.29
C SER A 297 -29.46 49.59 -19.70
N ASN A 298 -28.51 49.74 -18.77
CA ASN A 298 -27.23 50.41 -18.96
C ASN A 298 -26.06 49.42 -19.09
N GLY A 299 -26.30 48.13 -18.85
CA GLY A 299 -25.31 47.05 -18.95
C GLY A 299 -24.62 46.68 -17.63
N PHE A 300 -25.10 47.19 -16.49
CA PHE A 300 -24.56 46.88 -15.16
C PHE A 300 -25.30 45.71 -14.50
N GLU A 301 -24.56 44.89 -13.78
CA GLU A 301 -25.05 43.74 -13.02
C GLU A 301 -25.85 44.20 -11.78
N THR A 302 -27.00 43.58 -11.54
CA THR A 302 -27.91 43.93 -10.43
C THR A 302 -28.08 42.77 -9.44
N ASP A 303 -28.82 41.74 -9.83
CA ASP A 303 -29.11 40.58 -8.98
C ASP A 303 -28.22 39.39 -9.36
N PHE A 304 -27.53 38.81 -8.39
CA PHE A 304 -26.87 37.51 -8.55
C PHE A 304 -27.91 36.37 -8.48
N TRP A 305 -27.76 35.38 -9.36
CA TRP A 305 -28.53 34.14 -9.32
C TRP A 305 -27.65 33.01 -8.79
N THR A 306 -28.17 32.22 -7.86
CA THR A 306 -27.42 31.13 -7.24
C THR A 306 -27.50 29.87 -8.10
N LYS A 307 -26.34 29.31 -8.48
CA LYS A 307 -26.25 27.96 -9.05
C LYS A 307 -26.66 26.97 -7.96
N ILE A 308 -27.69 26.17 -8.18
CA ILE A 308 -27.91 24.96 -7.38
C ILE A 308 -27.09 23.85 -8.04
N GLU A 309 -26.32 23.12 -7.26
CA GLU A 309 -25.73 21.86 -7.73
C GLU A 309 -26.84 20.90 -8.16
N ALA A 310 -26.59 20.12 -9.21
CA ALA A 310 -27.57 19.18 -9.74
C ALA A 310 -27.68 17.96 -8.80
N VAL A 311 -28.32 18.14 -7.65
CA VAL A 311 -28.52 17.08 -6.65
C VAL A 311 -29.41 16.01 -7.25
N GLU A 312 -28.83 14.82 -7.42
CA GLU A 312 -29.48 13.72 -8.11
C GLU A 312 -30.70 13.23 -7.32
N GLY A 313 -31.82 13.05 -8.01
CA GLY A 313 -33.07 12.57 -7.42
C GLY A 313 -34.04 13.64 -6.90
N ASN A 314 -33.69 14.93 -6.82
CA ASN A 314 -34.69 15.97 -6.52
C ASN A 314 -34.42 17.34 -7.15
N ASN A 315 -35.42 17.84 -7.88
CA ASN A 315 -35.41 19.15 -8.53
C ASN A 315 -35.19 20.32 -7.56
N ILE A 316 -34.88 21.47 -8.15
CA ILE A 316 -34.85 22.88 -7.65
C ILE A 316 -35.84 23.20 -6.50
N ILE A 317 -36.94 22.45 -6.43
CA ILE A 317 -38.00 22.43 -5.42
C ILE A 317 -37.48 22.25 -3.98
N TYR A 318 -36.64 21.25 -3.70
CA TYR A 318 -36.39 20.81 -2.31
C TYR A 318 -35.36 21.66 -1.56
N ASN A 319 -34.30 22.13 -2.22
CA ASN A 319 -33.25 22.91 -1.53
C ASN A 319 -33.74 24.32 -1.16
N ASN A 320 -34.68 24.88 -1.94
CA ASN A 320 -35.19 26.24 -1.73
C ASN A 320 -36.03 26.38 -0.45
N LEU A 321 -36.64 25.30 0.04
CA LEU A 321 -37.53 25.34 1.20
C LEU A 321 -36.78 25.64 2.52
N PHE A 322 -35.48 25.37 2.59
CA PHE A 322 -34.66 25.59 3.78
C PHE A 322 -33.88 26.92 3.74
N GLU A 323 -33.45 27.39 2.56
CA GLU A 323 -32.64 28.62 2.42
C GLU A 323 -33.43 29.87 2.01
N GLY A 324 -34.60 29.72 1.38
CA GLY A 324 -35.47 30.83 0.94
C GLY A 324 -34.97 31.64 -0.26
N ILE A 325 -33.94 31.15 -0.97
CA ILE A 325 -33.28 31.84 -2.09
C ILE A 325 -34.03 31.59 -3.41
N LYS A 326 -34.91 32.52 -3.80
CA LYS A 326 -35.76 32.32 -4.99
C LYS A 326 -35.07 32.48 -6.35
N ASN A 327 -33.95 33.20 -6.45
CA ASN A 327 -33.24 33.43 -7.73
C ASN A 327 -32.23 32.29 -7.97
N VAL A 328 -32.70 31.19 -8.56
CA VAL A 328 -31.93 29.94 -8.71
C VAL A 328 -31.97 29.37 -10.12
N TYR A 329 -30.88 28.70 -10.50
CA TYR A 329 -30.75 27.98 -11.77
C TYR A 329 -29.91 26.72 -11.62
N ALA A 330 -30.09 25.77 -12.53
CA ALA A 330 -29.28 24.56 -12.67
C ALA A 330 -28.51 24.55 -14.01
N VAL A 331 -27.43 23.79 -14.10
CA VAL A 331 -26.54 23.72 -15.28
C VAL A 331 -26.45 22.30 -15.81
N ASN A 332 -27.02 22.05 -16.99
CA ASN A 332 -27.01 20.74 -17.64
C ASN A 332 -25.90 20.67 -18.71
N THR A 333 -25.07 19.63 -18.64
CA THR A 333 -23.97 19.40 -19.60
C THR A 333 -24.48 18.91 -20.97
N ARG A 334 -23.92 19.44 -22.05
CA ARG A 334 -24.12 19.02 -23.46
C ARG A 334 -22.79 18.57 -24.08
N VAL A 335 -22.83 18.11 -25.34
CA VAL A 335 -21.64 17.66 -26.08
C VAL A 335 -20.61 18.78 -26.23
N GLY A 336 -19.34 18.46 -26.03
CA GLY A 336 -18.23 19.43 -26.10
C GLY A 336 -18.24 20.44 -24.95
N ASP A 337 -18.73 20.03 -23.77
CA ASP A 337 -18.76 20.82 -22.53
C ASP A 337 -19.50 22.16 -22.64
N ARG A 338 -20.44 22.22 -23.59
CA ARG A 338 -21.46 23.26 -23.67
C ARG A 338 -22.45 23.10 -22.53
N VAL A 339 -23.08 24.19 -22.13
CA VAL A 339 -24.06 24.18 -21.03
C VAL A 339 -25.46 24.61 -21.47
N ASN A 340 -26.48 24.09 -20.79
CA ASN A 340 -27.84 24.58 -20.85
C ASN A 340 -28.25 25.04 -19.45
N LEU A 341 -28.53 26.33 -19.28
CA LEU A 341 -29.08 26.87 -18.04
C LEU A 341 -30.55 26.48 -17.95
N VAL A 342 -30.98 25.88 -16.85
CA VAL A 342 -32.38 25.52 -16.59
C VAL A 342 -32.89 26.33 -15.41
N PHE A 343 -34.00 27.02 -15.61
CA PHE A 343 -34.62 27.89 -14.61
C PHE A 343 -35.84 27.23 -13.94
N SER A 344 -36.27 27.81 -12.82
CA SER A 344 -37.41 27.30 -12.04
C SER A 344 -38.77 27.44 -12.74
N ASP A 345 -39.81 26.87 -12.11
CA ASP A 345 -41.19 26.83 -12.62
C ASP A 345 -42.06 28.05 -12.23
N GLY A 346 -41.55 28.93 -11.37
CA GLY A 346 -42.29 30.08 -10.82
C GLY A 346 -43.05 29.81 -9.51
N VAL A 347 -43.06 28.56 -9.02
CA VAL A 347 -43.70 28.21 -7.73
C VAL A 347 -42.66 28.17 -6.61
N PHE A 348 -41.55 27.46 -6.84
CA PHE A 348 -40.50 27.28 -5.83
C PHE A 348 -39.32 28.23 -6.02
N GLY A 349 -39.16 28.80 -7.20
CA GLY A 349 -38.20 29.87 -7.49
C GLY A 349 -38.85 30.95 -8.36
N ASN A 350 -38.10 32.02 -8.63
CA ASN A 350 -38.55 33.09 -9.52
C ASN A 350 -38.37 32.69 -10.99
N LEU A 351 -39.33 33.10 -11.83
CA LEU A 351 -39.19 33.00 -13.28
C LEU A 351 -38.13 34.00 -13.79
N PRO A 352 -37.30 33.62 -14.77
CA PRO A 352 -36.24 34.50 -15.28
C PRO A 352 -36.83 35.57 -16.20
N THR A 353 -36.74 36.84 -15.81
CA THR A 353 -37.23 37.98 -16.59
C THR A 353 -36.18 39.08 -16.70
N GLY A 354 -35.95 39.59 -17.91
CA GLY A 354 -35.03 40.71 -18.15
C GLY A 354 -33.81 40.33 -18.97
N ASN A 355 -32.75 41.12 -18.83
CA ASN A 355 -31.46 40.88 -19.47
C ASN A 355 -30.55 40.12 -18.50
N PHE A 356 -29.79 39.18 -19.01
CA PHE A 356 -28.89 38.35 -18.22
C PHE A 356 -27.48 38.38 -18.80
N LYS A 357 -26.50 38.27 -17.91
CA LYS A 357 -25.09 38.10 -18.22
C LYS A 357 -24.55 36.89 -17.48
N ILE A 358 -24.07 35.92 -18.25
CA ILE A 358 -23.38 34.75 -17.73
C ILE A 358 -21.87 35.01 -17.82
N TYR A 359 -21.16 34.70 -16.74
CA TYR A 359 -19.71 34.54 -16.73
C TYR A 359 -19.40 33.05 -16.69
N TYR A 360 -18.45 32.60 -17.51
CA TYR A 360 -18.01 31.21 -17.56
C TYR A 360 -16.52 31.13 -17.87
N ARG A 361 -15.83 30.12 -17.33
CA ARG A 361 -14.42 29.86 -17.63
C ARG A 361 -14.29 28.75 -18.67
N THR A 362 -13.53 29.00 -19.74
CA THR A 362 -13.10 27.95 -20.67
C THR A 362 -11.70 27.47 -20.30
N SER A 363 -11.54 26.16 -20.10
CA SER A 363 -10.27 25.53 -19.71
C SER A 363 -9.83 24.44 -20.68
N ALA A 364 -8.58 23.97 -20.58
CA ALA A 364 -8.14 22.81 -21.34
C ALA A 364 -8.94 21.57 -20.93
N ASN A 365 -9.32 20.72 -21.89
CA ASN A 365 -9.97 19.43 -21.62
C ASN A 365 -8.92 18.32 -21.50
N ALA A 366 -8.03 18.46 -20.51
CA ALA A 366 -6.93 17.55 -20.25
C ALA A 366 -6.45 17.71 -18.79
N GLY A 367 -6.09 16.61 -18.14
CA GLY A 367 -5.32 16.68 -16.90
C GLY A 367 -3.90 17.20 -17.15
N SER A 368 -3.33 17.91 -16.18
CA SER A 368 -1.97 18.47 -16.30
C SER A 368 -1.27 18.55 -14.95
N VAL A 369 0.00 18.14 -14.88
CA VAL A 369 0.83 18.22 -13.67
C VAL A 369 1.66 19.50 -13.68
N ILE A 370 1.31 20.46 -12.83
CA ILE A 370 1.98 21.75 -12.77
C ILE A 370 3.02 21.73 -11.65
N THR A 371 4.30 21.63 -12.02
CA THR A 371 5.40 21.65 -11.04
C THR A 371 5.87 23.08 -10.70
N PRO A 372 6.50 23.32 -9.53
CA PRO A 372 7.08 24.62 -9.14
C PRO A 372 8.14 25.19 -10.09
N GLY A 373 8.70 24.35 -10.97
CA GLY A 373 9.61 24.76 -12.04
C GLY A 373 8.90 25.32 -13.28
N ALA A 374 7.70 24.83 -13.58
CA ALA A 374 6.94 25.22 -14.77
C ALA A 374 6.32 26.63 -14.62
N ILE A 375 5.81 26.97 -13.43
CA ILE A 375 5.38 28.33 -13.10
C ILE A 375 6.47 29.04 -12.28
N GLY A 376 7.48 29.54 -13.00
CA GLY A 376 8.40 30.57 -12.48
C GLY A 376 7.70 31.91 -12.21
N ASN A 377 8.46 32.98 -11.95
CA ASN A 377 7.88 34.27 -11.55
C ASN A 377 6.81 34.79 -12.54
N VAL A 378 5.69 35.26 -12.00
CA VAL A 378 4.57 35.91 -12.69
C VAL A 378 4.39 37.28 -12.07
N ASN A 379 4.56 38.33 -12.87
CA ASN A 379 4.39 39.70 -12.39
C ASN A 379 2.96 40.18 -12.69
N ILE A 380 2.29 40.75 -11.70
CA ILE A 380 1.00 41.44 -11.86
C ILE A 380 1.09 42.86 -11.30
N ASP A 381 0.39 43.80 -11.92
CA ASP A 381 0.34 45.21 -11.51
C ASP A 381 -1.10 45.57 -11.10
N ILE A 382 -1.26 46.06 -9.86
CA ILE A 382 -2.55 46.41 -9.26
C ILE A 382 -2.55 47.93 -9.00
N PRO A 383 -3.37 48.72 -9.70
CA PRO A 383 -3.55 50.14 -9.37
C PRO A 383 -4.40 50.27 -8.11
N TYR A 384 -3.92 51.03 -7.13
CA TYR A 384 -4.60 51.23 -5.84
C TYR A 384 -4.67 52.70 -5.45
N GLN A 385 -5.65 53.03 -4.62
CA GLN A 385 -5.73 54.36 -4.00
C GLN A 385 -5.08 54.33 -2.63
N ASN A 386 -4.04 55.14 -2.44
CA ASN A 386 -3.33 55.27 -1.16
C ASN A 386 -4.16 56.04 -0.12
N LYS A 387 -3.66 56.06 1.14
CA LYS A 387 -4.35 56.71 2.28
C LYS A 387 -4.51 58.22 2.15
N SER A 388 -3.74 58.86 1.26
CA SER A 388 -3.82 60.28 0.93
C SER A 388 -4.71 60.58 -0.28
N GLY A 389 -5.36 59.55 -0.85
CA GLY A 389 -6.26 59.66 -2.00
C GLY A 389 -5.57 59.64 -3.37
N GLY A 390 -4.23 59.51 -3.41
CA GLY A 390 -3.46 59.41 -4.65
C GLY A 390 -3.55 58.02 -5.31
N LEU A 391 -3.41 57.98 -6.63
CA LEU A 391 -3.39 56.73 -7.42
C LEU A 391 -1.96 56.25 -7.59
N GLU A 392 -1.68 55.04 -7.11
CA GLU A 392 -0.36 54.40 -7.11
C GLU A 392 -0.47 52.98 -7.70
N THR A 393 0.65 52.34 -8.02
CA THR A 393 0.66 50.98 -8.60
C THR A 393 1.51 50.03 -7.75
N LEU A 394 0.92 48.89 -7.40
CA LEU A 394 1.55 47.79 -6.67
C LEU A 394 1.92 46.67 -7.65
N THR A 395 3.21 46.41 -7.83
CA THR A 395 3.71 45.26 -8.60
C THR A 395 3.98 44.08 -7.65
N LEU A 396 3.31 42.95 -7.89
CA LEU A 396 3.53 41.69 -7.17
C LEU A 396 4.23 40.68 -8.08
N GLY A 397 5.27 40.03 -7.57
CA GLY A 397 5.92 38.88 -8.20
C GLY A 397 5.48 37.60 -7.50
N LEU A 398 4.69 36.79 -8.21
CA LEU A 398 4.04 35.58 -7.76
C LEU A 398 4.80 34.34 -8.26
N ARG A 399 4.87 33.26 -7.45
CA ARG A 399 5.50 31.99 -7.84
C ARG A 399 4.75 30.79 -7.25
N LEU A 400 4.72 29.68 -7.98
CA LEU A 400 4.25 28.39 -7.46
C LEU A 400 5.36 27.68 -6.64
N ASN A 401 5.02 27.21 -5.44
CA ASN A 401 5.96 26.56 -4.52
C ASN A 401 5.69 25.06 -4.28
N TYR A 402 4.55 24.53 -4.75
CA TYR A 402 4.16 23.12 -4.60
C TYR A 402 3.61 22.59 -5.94
N THR A 403 3.56 21.27 -6.13
CA THR A 403 3.02 20.67 -7.36
C THR A 403 1.50 20.60 -7.31
N ILE A 404 0.83 20.87 -8.44
CA ILE A 404 -0.63 20.82 -8.57
C ILE A 404 -1.03 19.75 -9.60
N THR A 405 -2.01 18.92 -9.25
CA THR A 405 -2.52 17.81 -10.09
C THR A 405 -4.06 17.78 -10.20
N ASN A 406 -4.76 18.83 -9.72
CA ASN A 406 -6.24 18.86 -9.62
C ASN A 406 -6.99 19.20 -10.93
N GLY A 407 -6.31 19.22 -12.07
CA GLY A 407 -6.98 19.38 -13.37
C GLY A 407 -7.45 18.03 -13.91
N SER A 408 -8.72 17.91 -14.27
CA SER A 408 -9.29 16.69 -14.86
C SER A 408 -9.92 16.98 -16.23
N ALA A 409 -9.88 15.98 -17.11
CA ALA A 409 -10.63 16.00 -18.36
C ALA A 409 -12.13 15.70 -18.10
N THR A 410 -12.96 15.97 -19.10
CA THR A 410 -14.37 15.59 -19.10
C THR A 410 -14.56 14.08 -19.09
N GLU A 411 -15.58 13.58 -18.38
CA GLU A 411 -15.90 12.15 -18.29
C GLU A 411 -16.07 11.49 -19.67
N SER A 412 -15.39 10.36 -19.85
CA SER A 412 -15.49 9.51 -21.02
C SER A 412 -16.89 8.88 -21.16
N ASN A 413 -17.21 8.39 -22.36
CA ASN A 413 -18.48 7.71 -22.58
C ASN A 413 -18.59 6.42 -21.74
N THR A 414 -17.48 5.76 -21.40
CA THR A 414 -17.46 4.54 -20.58
C THR A 414 -17.69 4.87 -19.10
N GLU A 415 -16.98 5.86 -18.55
CA GLU A 415 -17.19 6.32 -17.17
C GLU A 415 -18.67 6.72 -16.94
N ILE A 416 -19.28 7.46 -17.88
CA ILE A 416 -20.70 7.85 -17.77
C ILE A 416 -21.66 6.64 -17.79
N LYS A 417 -21.36 5.61 -18.61
CA LYS A 417 -22.18 4.38 -18.68
C LYS A 417 -22.14 3.58 -17.38
N ASN A 418 -21.00 3.58 -16.69
CA ASN A 418 -20.82 2.87 -15.43
C ASN A 418 -21.40 3.68 -14.25
N ASN A 419 -21.14 4.99 -14.21
CA ASN A 419 -21.50 5.85 -13.09
C ASN A 419 -22.99 6.21 -13.02
N ALA A 420 -23.68 6.36 -14.16
CA ALA A 420 -25.08 6.79 -14.17
C ALA A 420 -26.05 5.74 -13.56
N PRO A 421 -25.95 4.42 -13.86
CA PRO A 421 -26.73 3.40 -13.17
C PRO A 421 -26.34 3.25 -11.70
N ALA A 422 -25.04 3.35 -11.39
CA ALA A 422 -24.47 3.30 -10.05
C ALA A 422 -25.08 4.37 -9.12
N THR A 423 -25.11 5.64 -9.57
CA THR A 423 -25.66 6.73 -8.75
C THR A 423 -27.20 6.67 -8.63
N TYR A 424 -27.87 6.15 -9.67
CA TYR A 424 -29.31 5.87 -9.61
C TYR A 424 -29.64 4.75 -8.61
N TYR A 425 -28.78 3.74 -8.48
CA TYR A 425 -28.93 2.64 -7.52
C TYR A 425 -28.84 3.13 -6.06
N THR A 426 -27.80 3.91 -5.73
CA THR A 426 -27.60 4.43 -4.36
C THR A 426 -28.60 5.53 -3.96
N GLN A 427 -29.33 6.11 -4.92
CA GLN A 427 -30.29 7.21 -4.68
C GLN A 427 -29.70 8.38 -3.87
N ASN A 428 -28.41 8.66 -4.10
CA ASN A 428 -27.63 9.70 -3.41
C ASN A 428 -27.57 9.50 -1.87
N ARG A 429 -27.59 8.25 -1.39
CA ARG A 429 -27.44 7.86 0.02
C ARG A 429 -26.65 6.56 0.17
N LEU A 430 -25.93 6.42 1.27
CA LEU A 430 -25.21 5.19 1.61
C LEU A 430 -25.95 4.46 2.75
N ILE A 431 -26.47 3.26 2.48
CA ILE A 431 -27.27 2.48 3.45
C ILE A 431 -26.84 1.01 3.46
N THR A 432 -26.77 0.38 2.28
CA THR A 432 -26.30 -0.99 2.10
C THR A 432 -24.79 -1.01 1.91
N GLY A 433 -24.12 -2.13 2.25
CA GLY A 433 -22.66 -2.24 2.04
C GLY A 433 -22.22 -2.00 0.59
N GLU A 434 -23.08 -2.35 -0.37
CA GLU A 434 -22.84 -2.10 -1.79
C GLU A 434 -22.94 -0.60 -2.15
N ASP A 435 -23.80 0.17 -1.48
CA ASP A 435 -23.82 1.62 -1.68
C ASP A 435 -22.48 2.24 -1.26
N TYR A 436 -21.83 1.73 -0.20
CA TYR A 436 -20.50 2.18 0.20
C TYR A 436 -19.38 1.70 -0.74
N ASN A 437 -19.58 0.66 -1.56
CA ASN A 437 -18.66 0.27 -2.64
C ASN A 437 -18.79 1.16 -3.87
N ILE A 438 -19.99 1.70 -4.13
CA ILE A 438 -20.34 2.40 -5.38
C ILE A 438 -20.34 3.93 -5.22
N GLY A 439 -20.88 4.43 -4.11
CA GLY A 439 -21.10 5.84 -3.84
C GLY A 439 -19.85 6.73 -3.92
N PRO A 440 -18.67 6.32 -3.41
CA PRO A 440 -17.44 7.10 -3.58
C PRO A 440 -17.06 7.38 -5.04
N LEU A 441 -17.34 6.46 -5.98
CA LEU A 441 -17.01 6.64 -7.40
C LEU A 441 -17.86 7.73 -8.07
N SER A 442 -19.12 7.92 -7.64
CA SER A 442 -19.95 9.01 -8.15
C SER A 442 -19.58 10.38 -7.55
N VAL A 443 -18.94 10.39 -6.38
CA VAL A 443 -18.49 11.61 -5.69
C VAL A 443 -17.23 12.21 -6.32
N SER A 444 -16.33 11.42 -6.92
CA SER A 444 -15.15 11.97 -7.60
C SER A 444 -14.63 11.10 -8.76
N GLN A 445 -14.36 11.74 -9.91
CA GLN A 445 -13.63 11.14 -11.04
C GLN A 445 -12.19 10.74 -10.70
N GLU A 446 -11.64 11.31 -9.62
CA GLU A 446 -10.29 11.03 -9.16
C GLU A 446 -10.20 9.69 -8.41
N ILE A 447 -11.34 9.13 -7.99
CA ILE A 447 -11.45 7.80 -7.38
C ILE A 447 -11.73 6.80 -8.51
N ILE A 448 -10.80 5.87 -8.76
CA ILE A 448 -10.98 4.84 -9.80
C ILE A 448 -11.72 3.63 -9.25
N LYS A 449 -11.32 3.15 -8.06
CA LYS A 449 -11.84 1.91 -7.48
C LYS A 449 -11.91 2.03 -5.96
N THR A 450 -12.98 1.48 -5.39
CA THR A 450 -13.17 1.45 -3.93
C THR A 450 -13.75 0.13 -3.47
N LYS A 451 -13.43 -0.24 -2.23
CA LYS A 451 -14.03 -1.39 -1.53
C LYS A 451 -14.31 -0.98 -0.10
N SER A 452 -15.48 -1.33 0.40
CA SER A 452 -15.95 -0.98 1.73
C SER A 452 -16.30 -2.24 2.52
N THR A 453 -15.76 -2.36 3.72
CA THR A 453 -16.01 -3.49 4.63
C THR A 453 -16.56 -2.97 5.95
N ASN A 454 -17.65 -3.54 6.44
CA ASN A 454 -18.25 -3.14 7.71
C ASN A 454 -17.53 -3.83 8.90
N ARG A 455 -17.02 -3.02 9.82
CA ARG A 455 -16.45 -3.39 11.10
C ARG A 455 -17.51 -3.23 12.20
N ILE A 456 -18.05 -4.37 12.65
CA ILE A 456 -19.10 -4.46 13.69
C ILE A 456 -18.77 -3.65 14.95
N SER A 457 -19.68 -2.77 15.37
CA SER A 457 -19.70 -2.23 16.74
C SER A 457 -21.13 -1.90 17.20
N SER A 458 -21.66 -2.68 18.14
CA SER A 458 -22.98 -2.43 18.72
C SER A 458 -22.91 -1.41 19.86
N GLY A 459 -23.21 -0.14 19.55
CA GLY A 459 -23.70 0.85 20.53
C GLY A 459 -22.89 0.98 21.82
N VAL A 460 -21.65 1.47 21.72
CA VAL A 460 -20.76 1.67 22.87
C VAL A 460 -20.96 3.07 23.49
N SER A 461 -20.72 3.19 24.80
CA SER A 461 -20.97 4.41 25.57
C SER A 461 -19.94 5.51 25.29
N ARG A 462 -20.38 6.78 25.22
CA ARG A 462 -19.50 7.97 25.04
C ARG A 462 -18.41 8.15 26.11
N TYR A 463 -18.43 7.38 27.19
CA TYR A 463 -17.43 7.37 28.26
C TYR A 463 -16.47 6.17 28.21
N PHE A 464 -16.63 5.26 27.24
CA PHE A 464 -15.80 4.08 27.08
C PHE A 464 -14.85 4.28 25.89
N ASP A 465 -13.56 4.42 26.18
CA ASP A 465 -12.49 4.42 25.18
C ASP A 465 -12.43 3.02 24.55
N LEU A 466 -12.87 2.91 23.29
CA LEU A 466 -13.06 1.62 22.62
C LEU A 466 -11.69 1.07 22.21
N LYS A 467 -11.11 0.27 23.11
CA LYS A 467 -9.89 -0.48 22.81
C LYS A 467 -10.22 -1.63 21.86
N ASP A 468 -9.75 -1.52 20.63
CA ASP A 468 -9.78 -2.58 19.63
C ASP A 468 -8.86 -3.73 20.08
N SER A 469 -9.43 -4.92 20.26
CA SER A 469 -8.67 -6.12 20.63
C SER A 469 -7.70 -6.60 19.55
N SER A 470 -7.78 -6.10 18.31
CA SER A 470 -6.81 -6.37 17.23
C SER A 470 -5.57 -5.48 17.25
N GLY A 471 -5.51 -4.45 18.13
CA GLY A 471 -4.36 -3.54 18.25
C GLY A 471 -4.34 -2.38 17.24
N LYS A 472 -4.75 -2.62 16.00
CA LYS A 472 -4.52 -1.70 14.87
C LYS A 472 -4.94 -0.22 15.06
N TYR A 473 -5.99 0.06 15.85
CA TYR A 473 -6.54 1.42 16.05
C TYR A 473 -6.44 1.91 17.51
N SER A 474 -5.87 1.11 18.40
CA SER A 474 -5.74 1.46 19.81
C SER A 474 -4.63 0.71 20.51
N ASN A 475 -3.88 1.39 21.37
CA ASN A 475 -2.79 0.77 22.13
C ASN A 475 -3.29 -0.42 22.96
N THR A 476 -2.90 -1.63 22.56
CA THR A 476 -3.20 -2.87 23.29
C THR A 476 -2.10 -3.21 24.28
N SER A 477 -2.50 -3.85 25.37
CA SER A 477 -1.65 -4.25 26.48
C SER A 477 -2.13 -5.63 26.92
N LEU A 478 -1.48 -6.66 26.40
CA LEU A 478 -1.90 -8.06 26.50
C LEU A 478 -0.91 -8.83 27.37
N PHE A 479 -1.42 -9.63 28.30
CA PHE A 479 -0.63 -10.50 29.17
C PHE A 479 -0.95 -11.95 28.86
N ALA A 480 0.08 -12.79 28.76
CA ALA A 480 -0.05 -14.24 28.57
C ALA A 480 0.99 -15.00 29.40
N ASP A 481 0.74 -16.29 29.65
CA ASP A 481 1.71 -17.19 30.29
C ASP A 481 2.25 -18.34 29.43
N ASP A 482 1.86 -18.36 28.16
CA ASP A 482 2.22 -19.38 27.17
C ASP A 482 3.41 -19.04 26.26
N GLY A 483 4.17 -17.99 26.59
CA GLY A 483 5.23 -17.47 25.73
C GLY A 483 6.42 -18.41 25.55
N VAL A 484 6.94 -18.47 24.32
CA VAL A 484 8.09 -19.28 23.95
C VAL A 484 9.12 -18.39 23.25
N LEU A 485 10.29 -18.21 23.84
CA LEU A 485 11.40 -17.44 23.27
C LEU A 485 12.48 -18.39 22.75
N TYR A 486 12.88 -18.25 21.49
CA TYR A 486 13.94 -19.07 20.88
C TYR A 486 14.79 -18.29 19.87
N LYS A 487 15.95 -18.85 19.53
CA LYS A 487 16.82 -18.34 18.45
C LYS A 487 16.83 -19.29 17.25
N GLU A 488 16.72 -18.71 16.06
CA GLU A 488 16.77 -19.40 14.77
C GLU A 488 17.96 -18.86 13.96
N ILE A 489 18.85 -19.77 13.55
CA ILE A 489 19.93 -19.48 12.60
C ILE A 489 19.47 -19.94 11.21
N PHE A 490 19.52 -19.05 10.24
CA PHE A 490 19.05 -19.30 8.88
C PHE A 490 20.02 -18.76 7.83
N LEU A 491 19.85 -19.25 6.60
CA LEU A 491 20.67 -18.90 5.45
C LEU A 491 19.82 -18.21 4.40
N GLU A 492 20.18 -16.98 4.05
CA GLU A 492 19.59 -16.26 2.91
C GLU A 492 20.52 -16.33 1.69
N LYS A 493 19.95 -16.15 0.50
CA LYS A 493 20.68 -16.15 -0.76
C LYS A 493 20.26 -14.99 -1.65
N THR A 494 21.23 -14.21 -2.11
CA THR A 494 21.04 -13.17 -3.13
C THR A 494 21.93 -13.47 -4.33
N GLN A 495 21.47 -13.16 -5.54
CA GLN A 495 22.22 -13.39 -6.77
C GLN A 495 22.51 -12.07 -7.49
N PHE A 496 23.65 -11.99 -8.18
CA PHE A 496 23.99 -10.86 -9.02
C PHE A 496 24.76 -11.27 -10.29
N THR A 497 24.76 -10.36 -11.26
CA THR A 497 25.51 -10.43 -12.52
C THR A 497 26.29 -9.13 -12.71
N PHE A 498 27.45 -9.19 -13.34
CA PHE A 498 28.31 -8.02 -13.58
C PHE A 498 28.92 -8.08 -14.99
N THR A 499 29.29 -6.92 -15.55
CA THR A 499 29.99 -6.82 -16.84
C THR A 499 31.31 -6.06 -16.72
N THR A 500 31.39 -5.10 -15.79
CA THR A 500 32.56 -4.27 -15.51
C THR A 500 32.96 -4.35 -14.03
N GLN A 501 34.19 -3.94 -13.71
CA GLN A 501 34.64 -3.85 -12.32
C GLN A 501 33.85 -2.78 -11.52
N SER A 502 33.39 -1.71 -12.18
CA SER A 502 32.55 -0.69 -11.56
C SER A 502 31.15 -1.19 -11.21
N ASP A 503 30.62 -2.18 -11.95
CA ASP A 503 29.36 -2.84 -11.58
C ASP A 503 29.53 -3.57 -10.24
N ILE A 504 30.66 -4.27 -10.05
CA ILE A 504 31.00 -5.00 -8.82
C ILE A 504 31.16 -4.03 -7.64
N GLU A 505 31.80 -2.88 -7.83
CA GLU A 505 31.88 -1.82 -6.82
C GLU A 505 30.48 -1.29 -6.44
N GLY A 506 29.60 -1.13 -7.43
CA GLY A 506 28.19 -0.81 -7.22
C GLY A 506 27.45 -1.87 -6.39
N ILE A 507 27.70 -3.15 -6.62
CA ILE A 507 27.13 -4.27 -5.85
C ILE A 507 27.68 -4.30 -4.41
N ILE A 508 28.96 -4.01 -4.21
CA ILE A 508 29.57 -3.93 -2.87
C ILE A 508 28.84 -2.88 -2.02
N ASN A 509 28.68 -1.66 -2.54
CA ASN A 509 28.11 -0.55 -1.78
C ASN A 509 26.57 -0.64 -1.67
N ASN A 510 25.86 -1.12 -2.71
CA ASN A 510 24.38 -1.14 -2.72
C ASN A 510 23.77 -2.46 -2.24
N THR A 511 24.55 -3.54 -2.09
CA THR A 511 24.03 -4.86 -1.68
C THR A 511 24.81 -5.44 -0.51
N ILE A 512 26.14 -5.50 -0.57
CA ILE A 512 26.93 -6.15 0.48
C ILE A 512 26.97 -5.33 1.77
N GLU A 513 27.25 -4.02 1.70
CA GLU A 513 27.27 -3.16 2.90
C GLU A 513 25.91 -3.08 3.63
N PRO A 514 24.75 -2.98 2.94
CA PRO A 514 23.43 -3.13 3.58
C PRO A 514 23.21 -4.47 4.29
N ILE A 515 23.65 -5.60 3.70
CA ILE A 515 23.59 -6.92 4.37
C ILE A 515 24.42 -6.91 5.66
N LEU A 516 25.62 -6.31 5.65
CA LEU A 516 26.45 -6.16 6.85
C LEU A 516 25.85 -5.21 7.90
N GLY A 517 25.01 -4.26 7.48
CA GLY A 517 24.29 -3.35 8.36
C GLY A 517 23.05 -3.94 9.03
N ALA A 518 22.55 -5.11 8.58
CA ALA A 518 21.30 -5.69 9.03
C ALA A 518 21.34 -6.19 10.49
N ALA A 519 20.23 -6.00 11.22
CA ALA A 519 20.10 -6.42 12.61
C ALA A 519 20.34 -7.93 12.80
N ASN A 520 19.84 -8.77 11.89
CA ASN A 520 19.99 -10.23 11.95
C ASN A 520 21.45 -10.69 11.78
N THR A 521 22.26 -9.95 11.01
CA THR A 521 23.70 -10.20 10.86
C THR A 521 24.48 -9.77 12.11
N LYS A 522 24.10 -8.64 12.73
CA LYS A 522 24.62 -8.18 14.03
C LYS A 522 24.27 -9.15 15.17
N ASN A 523 23.05 -9.69 15.19
CA ASN A 523 22.62 -10.72 16.15
C ASN A 523 23.45 -12.00 16.02
N PHE A 524 23.74 -12.44 14.78
CA PHE A 524 24.61 -13.59 14.52
C PHE A 524 26.05 -13.34 15.01
N TYR A 525 26.59 -12.12 14.85
CA TYR A 525 27.88 -11.72 15.44
C TYR A 525 27.88 -11.79 16.98
N LEU A 526 26.86 -11.24 17.64
CA LEU A 526 26.77 -11.20 19.11
C LEU A 526 26.66 -12.58 19.76
N ASP A 527 26.01 -13.54 19.09
CA ASP A 527 25.78 -14.89 19.59
C ASP A 527 26.95 -15.86 19.34
N GLN A 528 27.60 -15.78 18.17
CA GLN A 528 28.53 -16.81 17.70
C GLN A 528 30.02 -16.51 17.96
N PHE A 529 30.40 -15.27 18.27
CA PHE A 529 31.79 -14.94 18.61
C PHE A 529 32.08 -15.09 20.11
N PRO A 530 33.29 -15.53 20.48
CA PRO A 530 33.71 -15.58 21.88
C PRO A 530 33.81 -14.16 22.46
N LYS A 531 33.02 -13.89 23.50
CA LYS A 531 33.04 -12.62 24.25
C LYS A 531 34.39 -12.47 24.96
N THR A 532 35.02 -11.30 24.89
CA THR A 532 36.35 -11.12 25.51
C THR A 532 36.20 -10.93 27.02
N ILE A 533 36.75 -11.86 27.80
CA ILE A 533 36.70 -11.85 29.27
C ILE A 533 37.94 -11.12 29.79
N VAL A 534 37.73 -10.18 30.71
CA VAL A 534 38.78 -9.33 31.30
C VAL A 534 38.72 -9.28 32.83
N SER A 535 37.90 -10.12 33.46
CA SER A 535 37.77 -10.29 34.92
C SER A 535 39.11 -10.37 35.65
N ASP A 536 40.09 -11.07 35.06
CA ASP A 536 41.39 -11.33 35.67
C ASP A 536 42.24 -10.05 35.85
N LEU A 537 41.98 -9.01 35.04
CA LEU A 537 42.66 -7.71 35.17
C LEU A 537 42.21 -6.96 36.42
N ASN A 538 41.05 -7.28 37.00
CA ASN A 538 40.45 -6.59 38.15
C ASN A 538 40.39 -5.04 37.97
N ALA A 539 40.16 -4.59 36.73
CA ALA A 539 40.13 -3.16 36.40
C ALA A 539 38.91 -2.48 37.04
N LYS A 540 39.18 -1.61 38.03
CA LYS A 540 38.15 -0.85 38.75
C LYS A 540 37.81 0.42 37.99
N TRP A 541 36.54 0.74 37.87
CA TRP A 541 36.10 2.04 37.39
C TRP A 541 36.24 3.12 38.48
N ASN A 542 36.79 4.27 38.11
CA ASN A 542 36.78 5.47 38.95
C ASN A 542 36.10 6.63 38.21
N GLN A 543 34.88 6.94 38.63
CA GLN A 543 34.06 8.03 38.10
C GLN A 543 34.66 9.39 38.51
N GLN A 544 34.63 10.36 37.61
CA GLN A 544 35.07 11.75 37.83
C GLN A 544 33.89 12.72 37.76
N SER A 545 33.09 12.66 36.70
CA SER A 545 31.88 13.47 36.55
C SER A 545 30.67 12.64 36.10
N LEU A 546 29.48 13.19 36.35
CA LEU A 546 28.18 12.61 35.99
C LEU A 546 27.31 13.69 35.35
N ALA A 547 26.78 13.41 34.18
CA ALA A 547 25.71 14.14 33.51
C ALA A 547 24.57 13.18 33.16
N THR A 548 23.44 13.72 32.67
CA THR A 548 22.30 12.90 32.27
C THR A 548 22.72 11.90 31.18
N ASN A 549 22.64 10.60 31.48
CA ASN A 549 23.08 9.49 30.63
C ASN A 549 24.55 9.61 30.17
N GLN A 550 25.43 10.22 30.97
CA GLN A 550 26.87 10.22 30.71
C GLN A 550 27.68 10.13 32.01
N ALA A 551 28.53 9.10 32.13
CA ALA A 551 29.53 9.02 33.20
C ALA A 551 30.94 9.11 32.60
N THR A 552 31.78 9.97 33.17
CA THR A 552 33.16 10.12 32.75
C THR A 552 34.12 9.62 33.82
N GLY A 553 35.25 9.05 33.42
CA GLY A 553 36.19 8.47 34.38
C GLY A 553 37.39 7.79 33.73
N ARG A 554 38.06 6.93 34.51
CA ARG A 554 39.20 6.12 34.07
C ARG A 554 39.26 4.78 34.83
N PHE A 555 39.97 3.82 34.26
CA PHE A 555 40.22 2.53 34.90
C PHE A 555 41.46 2.57 35.79
N LEU A 556 41.39 1.92 36.95
CA LEU A 556 42.47 1.75 37.91
C LEU A 556 42.78 0.26 38.13
N ASP A 557 44.03 -0.06 38.44
CA ASP A 557 44.47 -1.41 38.82
C ASP A 557 44.24 -1.72 40.32
N SER A 558 44.71 -2.89 40.74
CA SER A 558 44.70 -3.30 42.16
C SER A 558 45.53 -2.41 43.11
N THR A 559 46.43 -1.57 42.57
CA THR A 559 47.29 -0.62 43.31
C THR A 559 46.91 0.86 43.09
N ASP A 560 45.72 1.12 42.53
CA ASP A 560 45.15 2.42 42.18
C ASP A 560 45.95 3.24 41.12
N SER A 561 46.73 2.56 40.29
CA SER A 561 47.41 3.11 39.12
C SER A 561 46.50 3.09 37.87
N PRO A 562 46.49 4.14 37.02
CA PRO A 562 45.66 4.16 35.80
C PRO A 562 46.05 3.11 34.77
N TYR A 563 45.05 2.47 34.15
CA TYR A 563 45.24 1.62 32.97
C TYR A 563 45.20 2.45 31.68
N MET A 564 46.07 2.10 30.71
CA MET A 564 46.01 2.61 29.33
C MET A 564 45.00 1.80 28.51
N THR A 565 44.24 2.48 27.64
CA THR A 565 43.17 1.92 26.81
C THR A 565 43.36 2.18 25.31
N GLY A 566 42.54 1.56 24.46
CA GLY A 566 42.55 1.76 23.02
C GLY A 566 43.85 1.29 22.34
N THR A 567 44.28 1.98 21.30
CA THR A 567 45.45 1.58 20.48
C THR A 567 46.80 1.63 21.20
N PHE A 568 46.85 2.19 22.41
CA PHE A 568 48.09 2.38 23.18
C PHE A 568 48.45 1.19 24.09
N THR A 569 47.61 0.16 24.17
CA THR A 569 47.85 -1.04 24.98
C THR A 569 47.83 -2.32 24.14
N ALA A 570 48.64 -3.30 24.56
CA ALA A 570 48.67 -4.65 23.98
C ALA A 570 47.78 -5.66 24.75
N ASN A 571 47.18 -5.23 25.87
CA ASN A 571 46.28 -6.04 26.68
C ASN A 571 44.84 -6.00 26.12
N SER A 572 43.93 -6.83 26.62
CA SER A 572 42.51 -6.88 26.20
C SER A 572 41.74 -5.55 26.32
N LEU A 573 42.26 -4.58 27.11
CA LEU A 573 41.77 -3.20 27.15
C LEU A 573 41.95 -2.44 25.81
N ARG A 574 42.65 -3.01 24.82
CA ARG A 574 42.73 -2.51 23.44
C ARG A 574 41.38 -2.45 22.76
N TYR A 575 40.42 -3.29 23.18
CA TYR A 575 39.06 -3.31 22.66
C TYR A 575 38.16 -2.21 23.24
N ILE A 576 38.67 -1.37 24.15
CA ILE A 576 37.98 -0.16 24.64
C ILE A 576 38.23 0.97 23.63
N GLU A 577 37.29 1.11 22.70
CA GLU A 577 37.26 2.15 21.67
C GLU A 577 35.81 2.68 21.52
N PRO A 578 35.58 3.83 20.87
CA PRO A 578 34.24 4.35 20.63
C PRO A 578 33.32 3.31 19.96
N GLY A 579 32.18 3.03 20.60
CA GLY A 579 31.22 2.01 20.17
C GLY A 579 31.40 0.61 20.77
N ALA A 580 32.44 0.36 21.58
CA ALA A 580 32.57 -0.88 22.33
C ALA A 580 31.59 -0.96 23.51
N LEU A 581 31.10 -2.17 23.81
CA LEU A 581 30.22 -2.46 24.95
C LEU A 581 31.01 -3.13 26.07
N CYS A 582 30.88 -2.61 27.29
CA CYS A 582 31.60 -3.06 28.48
C CYS A 582 30.63 -3.57 29.55
N ARG A 583 30.86 -4.79 30.06
CA ARG A 583 30.12 -5.37 31.19
C ARG A 583 30.86 -5.08 32.50
N PHE A 584 30.17 -4.42 33.41
CA PHE A 584 30.63 -4.12 34.75
C PHE A 584 29.92 -5.02 35.76
N THR A 585 30.66 -5.59 36.70
CA THR A 585 30.13 -6.37 37.82
C THR A 585 30.23 -5.57 39.11
N ALA A 586 29.27 -5.77 40.01
CA ALA A 586 29.31 -5.15 41.33
C ALA A 586 30.41 -5.80 42.19
N PRO A 587 31.12 -5.03 43.04
CA PRO A 587 32.09 -5.58 43.99
C PRO A 587 31.49 -6.63 44.94
N THR A 588 32.33 -7.51 45.47
CA THR A 588 31.89 -8.58 46.40
C THR A 588 31.11 -8.01 47.59
N GLY A 589 29.84 -8.39 47.71
CA GLY A 589 28.94 -7.91 48.77
C GLY A 589 28.09 -6.69 48.40
N PHE A 590 28.15 -6.21 47.16
CA PHE A 590 27.33 -5.13 46.63
C PHE A 590 26.49 -5.59 45.42
N HIS A 591 25.44 -4.84 45.10
CA HIS A 591 24.66 -4.95 43.86
C HIS A 591 24.31 -3.55 43.33
N PHE A 592 23.95 -3.47 42.04
CA PHE A 592 23.44 -2.25 41.44
C PHE A 592 21.94 -2.11 41.72
N MET A 593 21.50 -0.90 42.05
CA MET A 593 20.09 -0.52 42.07
C MET A 593 19.66 0.11 40.73
N LYS A 594 18.35 0.25 40.52
CA LYS A 594 17.73 0.91 39.35
C LYS A 594 18.33 2.30 39.03
N ASP A 595 18.73 3.06 40.05
CA ASP A 595 19.34 4.39 39.90
C ASP A 595 20.85 4.34 39.50
N GLY A 596 21.40 3.15 39.23
CA GLY A 596 22.81 2.92 38.91
C GLY A 596 23.76 2.96 40.10
N THR A 597 23.26 3.11 41.34
CA THR A 597 24.10 3.18 42.55
C THR A 597 24.39 1.80 43.15
N LEU A 598 25.51 1.66 43.87
CA LEU A 598 25.88 0.44 44.58
C LEU A 598 25.24 0.40 45.98
N MET A 599 24.54 -0.69 46.29
CA MET A 599 24.00 -0.97 47.63
C MET A 599 24.64 -2.25 48.20
N THR A 600 24.88 -2.28 49.51
CA THR A 600 25.38 -3.46 50.24
C THR A 600 24.29 -4.54 50.36
N GLY A 601 24.62 -5.79 50.02
CA GLY A 601 23.74 -6.95 50.17
C GLY A 601 23.60 -7.78 48.90
N THR A 602 22.84 -8.87 48.98
CA THR A 602 22.45 -9.73 47.85
C THR A 602 21.35 -9.08 47.00
N ALA A 603 21.36 -9.37 45.69
CA ALA A 603 20.39 -8.87 44.72
C ALA A 603 19.06 -9.66 44.81
N ASP A 604 18.31 -9.38 45.87
CA ASP A 604 17.06 -10.10 46.24
C ASP A 604 15.80 -9.22 46.15
N HIS A 605 15.92 -7.97 45.68
CA HIS A 605 14.83 -6.99 45.64
C HIS A 605 14.56 -6.50 44.20
N PHE A 606 13.35 -6.01 43.94
CA PHE A 606 12.96 -5.51 42.62
C PHE A 606 13.86 -4.36 42.15
N GLY A 607 14.32 -4.41 40.90
CA GLY A 607 15.23 -3.39 40.36
C GLY A 607 16.70 -3.57 40.76
N SER A 608 17.09 -4.73 41.31
CA SER A 608 18.49 -5.04 41.63
C SER A 608 19.16 -5.93 40.57
N SER A 609 20.37 -5.57 40.15
CA SER A 609 21.20 -6.36 39.22
C SER A 609 22.62 -6.57 39.77
N THR A 610 23.25 -7.67 39.36
CA THR A 610 24.65 -8.00 39.73
C THR A 610 25.68 -7.46 38.74
N TYR A 611 25.24 -7.12 37.53
CA TYR A 611 26.02 -6.52 36.47
C TYR A 611 25.29 -5.32 35.86
N LYS A 612 26.02 -4.52 35.09
CA LYS A 612 25.49 -3.43 34.26
C LYS A 612 26.31 -3.33 32.97
N TRP A 613 25.66 -3.11 31.84
CA TRP A 613 26.32 -2.82 30.56
C TRP A 613 26.42 -1.32 30.35
N ALA A 614 27.45 -0.87 29.64
CA ALA A 614 27.59 0.50 29.18
C ALA A 614 28.44 0.57 27.91
N LYS A 615 28.07 1.49 27.01
CA LYS A 615 28.79 1.78 25.77
C LYS A 615 29.80 2.89 25.96
N VAL A 616 30.99 2.70 25.40
CA VAL A 616 32.01 3.76 25.28
C VAL A 616 31.56 4.75 24.20
N ILE A 617 31.28 5.99 24.59
CA ILE A 617 30.98 7.11 23.68
C ILE A 617 32.29 7.62 23.06
N SER A 618 33.29 7.88 23.90
CA SER A 618 34.60 8.39 23.48
C SER A 618 35.71 7.96 24.45
N VAL A 619 36.94 7.93 23.91
CA VAL A 619 38.19 7.74 24.65
C VAL A 619 39.14 8.84 24.18
N ASP A 620 39.64 9.66 25.09
CA ASP A 620 40.67 10.65 24.82
C ASP A 620 42.08 10.10 25.14
N GLY A 621 43.02 10.38 24.24
CA GLY A 621 44.41 9.94 24.33
C GLY A 621 44.56 8.45 24.64
N ASP A 622 45.33 8.15 25.69
CA ASP A 622 45.58 6.80 26.21
C ASP A 622 44.60 6.37 27.32
N GLY A 623 43.59 7.18 27.65
CA GLY A 623 42.64 6.91 28.73
C GLY A 623 43.11 7.29 30.13
N THR A 624 44.28 7.93 30.31
CA THR A 624 44.86 8.20 31.64
C THR A 624 44.74 9.65 32.14
N THR A 625 44.77 10.62 31.23
CA THR A 625 44.80 12.06 31.52
C THR A 625 43.41 12.64 31.79
N ILE A 626 43.27 13.44 32.84
CA ILE A 626 42.01 14.15 33.16
C ILE A 626 42.11 15.59 32.62
N ASP A 627 41.04 16.11 32.03
CA ASP A 627 40.99 17.52 31.61
C ASP A 627 40.87 18.43 32.85
N THR A 628 41.92 19.21 33.10
CA THR A 628 42.04 20.11 34.25
C THR A 628 41.23 21.40 34.12
N VAL A 629 40.54 21.62 32.99
CA VAL A 629 39.68 22.80 32.75
C VAL A 629 38.20 22.48 32.95
N THR A 630 37.79 21.23 32.69
CA THR A 630 36.36 20.81 32.77
C THR A 630 36.07 19.75 33.84
N ASP A 631 37.10 19.24 34.54
CA ASP A 631 37.01 18.08 35.45
C ASP A 631 36.38 16.82 34.79
N THR A 632 36.51 16.70 33.47
CA THR A 632 36.00 15.58 32.68
C THR A 632 37.02 14.45 32.61
N GLY A 633 36.60 13.21 32.86
CA GLY A 633 37.42 12.01 32.71
C GLY A 633 37.62 11.61 31.24
N PRO A 634 38.75 10.96 30.90
CA PRO A 634 39.12 10.65 29.51
C PRO A 634 38.26 9.59 28.82
N ILE A 635 37.55 8.75 29.57
CA ILE A 635 36.63 7.75 29.01
C ILE A 635 35.21 8.17 29.36
N VAL A 636 34.33 8.25 28.35
CA VAL A 636 32.92 8.61 28.50
C VAL A 636 32.04 7.41 28.20
N PHE A 637 31.17 7.05 29.13
CA PHE A 637 30.15 6.00 28.99
C PHE A 637 28.74 6.60 28.86
N ASN A 638 27.83 5.90 28.15
CA ASN A 638 26.44 6.31 27.91
C ASN A 638 25.48 6.10 29.10
N ASP A 639 25.95 5.59 30.23
CA ASP A 639 25.13 5.35 31.41
C ASP A 639 25.95 5.62 32.69
N ASN A 640 25.26 5.88 33.80
CA ASN A 640 25.85 6.07 35.12
C ASN A 640 26.50 4.76 35.61
N ILE A 641 27.84 4.75 35.67
CA ILE A 641 28.64 3.68 36.26
C ILE A 641 29.28 4.18 37.54
N PRO A 642 28.95 3.61 38.71
CA PRO A 642 29.47 4.06 40.00
C PRO A 642 30.92 3.62 40.20
N SER A 643 31.70 4.42 40.92
CA SER A 643 33.08 4.06 41.29
C SER A 643 33.17 2.73 42.04
N ASN A 644 34.28 2.03 41.80
CA ASN A 644 34.59 0.65 42.22
C ASN A 644 33.91 -0.47 41.43
N ALA A 645 33.03 -0.20 40.46
CA ALA A 645 32.52 -1.24 39.55
C ALA A 645 33.68 -1.94 38.81
N ILE A 646 33.65 -3.27 38.69
CA ILE A 646 34.77 -4.06 38.14
C ILE A 646 34.45 -4.44 36.69
N LEU A 647 35.35 -4.14 35.76
CA LEU A 647 35.21 -4.56 34.36
C LEU A 647 35.44 -6.07 34.21
N ASP A 648 34.50 -6.74 33.54
CA ASP A 648 34.42 -8.20 33.48
C ASP A 648 34.40 -8.74 32.04
N ARG A 649 33.65 -8.12 31.13
CA ARG A 649 33.64 -8.46 29.69
C ARG A 649 33.69 -7.23 28.80
N ILE A 650 34.25 -7.37 27.61
CA ILE A 650 34.20 -6.37 26.53
C ILE A 650 33.70 -7.06 25.25
N ILE A 651 32.78 -6.40 24.55
CA ILE A 651 32.36 -6.75 23.19
C ILE A 651 32.88 -5.63 22.27
N PRO A 652 33.84 -5.93 21.36
CA PRO A 652 34.34 -4.95 20.39
C PRO A 652 33.25 -4.43 19.46
N ASN A 653 33.45 -3.24 18.90
CA ASN A 653 32.54 -2.69 17.90
C ASN A 653 32.55 -3.56 16.61
N PHE A 654 31.40 -3.68 15.96
CA PHE A 654 31.22 -4.47 14.74
C PHE A 654 31.27 -3.56 13.51
N SER A 655 32.27 -3.75 12.65
CA SER A 655 32.42 -2.92 11.44
C SER A 655 31.36 -3.24 10.38
N ARG A 656 30.50 -2.25 10.09
CA ARG A 656 29.46 -2.33 9.04
C ARG A 656 29.99 -2.02 7.63
N VAL A 657 31.23 -1.54 7.52
CA VAL A 657 31.83 -1.06 6.26
C VAL A 657 33.05 -1.92 5.90
N LEU A 658 33.25 -2.15 4.60
CA LEU A 658 34.40 -2.87 4.07
C LEU A 658 35.57 -1.91 3.79
N VAL A 659 36.78 -2.29 4.19
CA VAL A 659 38.00 -1.51 3.93
C VAL A 659 38.37 -1.61 2.44
N ASP A 660 38.88 -0.53 1.85
CA ASP A 660 39.22 -0.44 0.41
C ASP A 660 40.10 -1.60 -0.09
N SER A 661 41.05 -2.07 0.73
CA SER A 661 41.91 -3.22 0.42
C SER A 661 41.12 -4.52 0.21
N ILE A 662 40.03 -4.71 0.96
CA ILE A 662 39.11 -5.85 0.83
C ILE A 662 38.17 -5.64 -0.36
N LYS A 663 37.71 -4.40 -0.63
CA LYS A 663 36.92 -4.09 -1.83
C LYS A 663 37.68 -4.48 -3.11
N VAL A 664 38.96 -4.13 -3.21
CA VAL A 664 39.82 -4.55 -4.33
C VAL A 664 39.95 -6.08 -4.41
N GLN A 665 40.17 -6.78 -3.30
CA GLN A 665 40.25 -8.25 -3.30
C GLN A 665 38.94 -8.92 -3.74
N ILE A 666 37.78 -8.40 -3.32
CA ILE A 666 36.47 -8.89 -3.76
C ILE A 666 36.31 -8.67 -5.26
N ILE A 667 36.66 -7.49 -5.78
CA ILE A 667 36.62 -7.19 -7.22
C ILE A 667 37.50 -8.16 -8.01
N ASP A 668 38.75 -8.38 -7.58
CA ASP A 668 39.69 -9.28 -8.26
C ASP A 668 39.21 -10.75 -8.27
N GLN A 669 38.70 -11.27 -7.15
CA GLN A 669 38.20 -12.66 -7.10
C GLN A 669 36.90 -12.84 -7.88
N THR A 670 36.00 -11.85 -7.83
CA THR A 670 34.72 -11.86 -8.56
C THR A 670 34.97 -11.79 -10.08
N PHE A 671 35.84 -10.87 -10.52
CA PHE A 671 36.21 -10.73 -11.94
C PHE A 671 37.00 -11.95 -12.48
N ALA A 672 37.65 -12.71 -11.60
CA ALA A 672 38.34 -13.96 -11.93
C ALA A 672 37.45 -15.22 -11.93
N TYR A 673 36.13 -15.10 -11.68
CA TYR A 673 35.19 -16.22 -11.58
C TYR A 673 35.65 -17.30 -10.58
N LYS A 674 36.04 -16.87 -9.37
CA LYS A 674 36.41 -17.75 -8.25
C LYS A 674 35.39 -17.69 -7.12
N ASP A 675 35.21 -18.82 -6.45
CA ASP A 675 34.47 -18.95 -5.20
C ASP A 675 35.30 -18.40 -4.02
N PHE A 676 34.70 -17.61 -3.14
CA PHE A 676 35.36 -17.08 -1.94
C PHE A 676 34.40 -16.86 -0.77
N GLY A 677 34.94 -16.80 0.44
CA GLY A 677 34.20 -16.43 1.65
C GLY A 677 34.66 -15.06 2.18
N LEU A 678 33.79 -14.36 2.89
CA LEU A 678 34.17 -13.25 3.77
C LEU A 678 33.97 -13.68 5.22
N ARG A 679 35.01 -13.51 6.04
CA ARG A 679 34.96 -13.69 7.50
C ARG A 679 35.23 -12.37 8.21
N TYR A 680 34.70 -12.23 9.42
CA TYR A 680 35.06 -11.15 10.33
C TYR A 680 36.24 -11.59 11.21
N ASP A 681 37.23 -10.72 11.38
CA ASP A 681 38.39 -10.96 12.25
C ASP A 681 38.29 -10.09 13.51
N LEU A 682 38.17 -10.73 14.68
CA LEU A 682 37.92 -10.04 15.95
C LEU A 682 39.16 -9.30 16.49
N GLU A 683 40.38 -9.78 16.20
CA GLU A 683 41.60 -9.14 16.71
C GLU A 683 41.86 -7.80 16.02
N ASP A 684 41.75 -7.79 14.69
CA ASP A 684 41.94 -6.61 13.84
C ASP A 684 40.65 -5.79 13.65
N ARG A 685 39.49 -6.35 13.99
CA ARG A 685 38.14 -5.75 13.82
C ARG A 685 37.80 -5.40 12.36
N GLN A 686 38.38 -6.16 11.43
CA GLN A 686 38.24 -5.97 9.98
C GLN A 686 37.74 -7.24 9.30
N TRP A 687 37.07 -7.05 8.16
CA TRP A 687 36.70 -8.14 7.26
C TRP A 687 37.94 -8.71 6.55
N LYS A 688 37.97 -10.02 6.32
CA LYS A 688 39.04 -10.72 5.58
C LYS A 688 38.45 -11.75 4.61
N LEU A 689 39.12 -11.95 3.48
CA LEU A 689 38.71 -12.91 2.46
C LEU A 689 39.29 -14.31 2.72
N ILE A 690 38.46 -15.34 2.56
CA ILE A 690 38.84 -16.77 2.56
C ILE A 690 38.87 -17.25 1.11
N THR A 691 39.98 -17.84 0.69
CA THR A 691 40.14 -18.45 -0.66
C THR A 691 39.43 -19.80 -0.76
N THR A 692 39.06 -20.21 -1.98
CA THR A 692 38.38 -21.48 -2.26
C THR A 692 39.06 -22.70 -1.60
N GLU A 693 40.39 -22.71 -1.56
CA GLU A 693 41.23 -23.83 -1.07
C GLU A 693 41.16 -24.06 0.45
N ASN A 694 40.61 -23.10 1.20
CA ASN A 694 40.48 -23.20 2.66
C ASN A 694 39.02 -23.21 3.12
N LEU A 695 38.07 -22.88 2.25
CA LEU A 695 36.66 -22.68 2.59
C LEU A 695 35.92 -23.99 2.87
N ASN A 696 35.22 -24.07 4.00
CA ASN A 696 34.35 -25.19 4.34
C ASN A 696 32.87 -24.78 4.33
N THR A 697 32.07 -25.41 3.47
CA THR A 697 30.62 -25.16 3.32
C THR A 697 29.73 -26.25 3.90
N ILE A 698 30.31 -27.29 4.51
CA ILE A 698 29.60 -28.48 5.03
C ILE A 698 29.46 -28.42 6.56
N LEU A 699 30.48 -27.90 7.26
CA LEU A 699 30.48 -27.78 8.71
C LEU A 699 29.75 -26.51 9.18
N ASP A 700 29.15 -26.62 10.36
CA ASP A 700 28.61 -25.48 11.12
C ASP A 700 29.67 -24.40 11.35
N PHE A 701 29.21 -23.17 11.61
CA PHE A 701 30.08 -22.04 11.90
C PHE A 701 31.00 -22.33 13.10
N SER A 702 32.29 -22.05 12.94
CA SER A 702 33.25 -22.15 14.04
C SER A 702 34.40 -21.17 13.84
N THR A 703 34.80 -20.50 14.92
CA THR A 703 35.98 -19.62 14.95
C THR A 703 37.29 -20.37 15.19
N GLY A 704 37.24 -21.65 15.61
CA GLY A 704 38.41 -22.41 16.07
C GLY A 704 39.45 -22.77 14.99
N LYS A 705 39.12 -22.60 13.72
CA LYS A 705 40.03 -22.76 12.56
C LYS A 705 39.97 -21.56 11.60
N ALA A 706 39.52 -20.40 12.08
CA ALA A 706 39.39 -19.21 11.26
C ALA A 706 40.76 -18.73 10.73
N GLY A 707 40.84 -18.43 9.44
CA GLY A 707 42.07 -17.95 8.81
C GLY A 707 43.13 -19.03 8.55
N ASP A 708 42.76 -20.31 8.53
CA ASP A 708 43.65 -21.38 8.09
C ASP A 708 44.11 -21.14 6.63
N SER A 709 45.38 -21.46 6.37
CA SER A 709 46.05 -21.30 5.07
C SER A 709 46.68 -22.61 4.57
N THR A 710 46.40 -23.74 5.23
CA THR A 710 46.99 -25.05 4.90
C THR A 710 46.41 -25.74 3.67
N GLY A 711 45.36 -25.20 3.04
CA GLY A 711 44.75 -25.75 1.83
C GLY A 711 43.88 -26.99 2.08
N GLN A 712 43.34 -27.15 3.29
CA GLN A 712 42.65 -28.38 3.73
C GLN A 712 41.12 -28.24 3.83
N ASN A 713 40.51 -27.18 3.29
CA ASN A 713 39.07 -26.89 3.41
C ASN A 713 38.56 -26.93 4.87
N LEU A 714 39.25 -26.25 5.80
CA LEU A 714 38.97 -26.31 7.24
C LEU A 714 38.32 -25.06 7.82
N ASP A 715 38.24 -23.95 7.08
CA ASP A 715 37.69 -22.68 7.57
C ASP A 715 36.17 -22.59 7.33
N SER A 716 35.38 -22.85 8.37
CA SER A 716 33.92 -22.64 8.39
C SER A 716 33.50 -21.28 8.97
N SER A 717 34.42 -20.33 9.20
CA SER A 717 34.17 -19.03 9.85
C SER A 717 33.57 -17.95 8.92
N TRP A 718 33.16 -18.32 7.70
CA TRP A 718 32.55 -17.41 6.74
C TRP A 718 31.19 -16.89 7.22
N PHE A 719 30.94 -15.63 6.94
CA PHE A 719 29.67 -14.90 7.13
C PHE A 719 28.89 -14.81 5.83
N LEU A 720 29.58 -14.44 4.75
CA LEU A 720 29.11 -14.46 3.37
C LEU A 720 29.94 -15.47 2.58
N TYR A 721 29.30 -16.30 1.78
CA TYR A 721 29.90 -17.22 0.82
C TYR A 721 29.46 -16.85 -0.59
N PHE A 722 30.43 -16.58 -1.46
CA PHE A 722 30.25 -16.23 -2.86
C PHE A 722 30.54 -17.46 -3.72
N LYS A 723 29.51 -17.94 -4.42
CA LYS A 723 29.59 -19.08 -5.33
C LYS A 723 29.27 -18.67 -6.76
N THR A 724 30.12 -19.03 -7.72
CA THR A 724 29.85 -18.81 -9.14
C THR A 724 29.49 -20.09 -9.90
N ASP A 725 28.72 -19.94 -10.97
CA ASP A 725 28.44 -20.96 -11.98
C ASP A 725 29.15 -20.68 -13.33
N GLY A 726 29.92 -19.59 -13.40
CA GLY A 726 30.62 -19.11 -14.61
C GLY A 726 29.92 -17.96 -15.34
N GLU A 727 28.70 -17.57 -14.93
CA GLU A 727 27.96 -16.43 -15.50
C GLU A 727 27.31 -15.55 -14.41
N THR A 728 26.90 -16.15 -13.29
CA THR A 728 26.29 -15.50 -12.14
C THR A 728 27.11 -15.70 -10.87
N TYR A 729 26.82 -14.88 -9.86
CA TYR A 729 27.32 -15.07 -8.49
C TYR A 729 26.15 -15.15 -7.50
N ASN A 730 26.18 -16.18 -6.66
CA ASN A 730 25.26 -16.39 -5.56
C ASN A 730 25.97 -16.09 -4.23
N ILE A 731 25.49 -15.08 -3.51
CA ILE A 731 25.90 -14.75 -2.14
C ILE A 731 24.99 -15.53 -1.20
N THR A 732 25.54 -16.47 -0.43
CA THR A 732 24.84 -17.11 0.69
C THR A 732 25.35 -16.50 1.98
N TYR A 733 24.47 -16.04 2.87
CA TYR A 733 24.88 -15.40 4.13
C TYR A 733 24.13 -15.94 5.35
N ARG A 734 24.81 -15.88 6.51
CA ARG A 734 24.34 -16.40 7.80
C ARG A 734 23.69 -15.30 8.63
N ASN A 735 22.44 -15.55 9.04
CA ASN A 735 21.63 -14.66 9.86
C ASN A 735 21.19 -15.37 11.15
N LEU A 736 20.89 -14.58 12.18
CA LEU A 736 20.23 -15.04 13.40
C LEU A 736 19.06 -14.12 13.71
N LYS A 737 17.89 -14.72 13.98
CA LYS A 737 16.73 -14.02 14.51
C LYS A 737 16.32 -14.60 15.87
N TYR A 738 15.82 -13.74 16.74
CA TYR A 738 15.12 -14.14 17.94
C TYR A 738 13.63 -14.07 17.65
N VAL A 739 12.90 -15.14 17.97
CA VAL A 739 11.47 -15.24 17.74
C VAL A 739 10.80 -15.50 19.07
N ILE A 740 9.71 -14.79 19.32
CA ILE A 740 8.76 -15.15 20.37
C ILE A 740 7.46 -15.65 19.73
N GLU A 741 7.01 -16.79 20.22
CA GLU A 741 5.78 -17.47 19.80
C GLU A 741 4.82 -17.55 21.01
N SER A 742 3.54 -17.27 20.80
CA SER A 742 2.48 -17.60 21.76
C SER A 742 1.78 -18.89 21.29
N ALA A 743 1.58 -19.82 22.21
CA ALA A 743 1.05 -21.14 21.85
C ALA A 743 -0.42 -21.06 21.40
N ASP A 744 -1.29 -20.41 22.19
CA ASP A 744 -2.72 -20.30 21.95
C ASP A 744 -3.38 -19.00 22.50
N GLU A 745 -2.74 -18.25 23.41
CA GLU A 745 -3.37 -17.10 24.09
C GLU A 745 -3.35 -15.79 23.28
N ILE A 746 -2.24 -15.43 22.65
CA ILE A 746 -2.04 -14.14 21.96
C ILE A 746 -1.79 -14.33 20.46
N ARG A 747 -2.31 -13.40 19.67
CA ARG A 747 -1.84 -13.14 18.31
C ARG A 747 -1.27 -11.72 18.26
N PHE A 748 -0.09 -11.59 17.69
CA PHE A 748 0.62 -10.32 17.53
C PHE A 748 0.13 -9.58 16.28
N TYR A 749 0.19 -8.24 16.31
CA TYR A 749 -0.10 -7.37 15.18
C TYR A 749 1.02 -6.33 15.05
N PHE A 750 1.59 -6.16 13.86
CA PHE A 750 2.69 -5.24 13.64
C PHE A 750 2.58 -4.58 12.27
N ASP A 751 2.52 -3.25 12.26
CA ASP A 751 2.28 -2.41 11.07
C ASP A 751 3.57 -1.86 10.42
N GLY A 752 4.74 -2.15 11.00
CA GLY A 752 6.03 -1.65 10.49
C GLY A 752 6.23 -0.13 10.58
N ILE A 753 5.41 0.58 11.35
CA ILE A 753 5.53 2.03 11.57
C ILE A 753 6.51 2.28 12.73
N ASP A 754 7.75 2.65 12.40
CA ASP A 754 8.91 2.58 13.32
C ASP A 754 8.87 3.45 14.58
N LYS A 755 8.12 4.56 14.58
CA LYS A 755 8.21 5.63 15.61
C LYS A 755 6.88 6.36 15.84
N VAL A 756 6.15 6.01 16.90
CA VAL A 756 4.99 6.80 17.38
C VAL A 756 5.44 7.75 18.49
N TYR A 757 5.11 9.04 18.37
CA TYR A 757 5.45 10.05 19.38
C TYR A 757 4.30 10.21 20.39
N ASN A 758 4.58 10.07 21.68
CA ASN A 758 3.59 10.35 22.72
C ASN A 758 3.69 11.82 23.18
N PRO A 759 2.71 12.69 22.86
CA PRO A 759 2.78 14.12 23.19
C PRO A 759 2.67 14.42 24.69
N ALA A 760 2.27 13.45 25.52
CA ALA A 760 2.17 13.63 26.97
C ALA A 760 3.49 13.31 27.71
N THR A 761 4.32 12.39 27.19
CA THR A 761 5.62 12.03 27.79
C THR A 761 6.81 12.62 27.03
N GLY A 762 6.60 13.08 25.80
CA GLY A 762 7.65 13.61 24.93
C GLY A 762 8.63 12.56 24.39
N GLN A 763 8.31 11.27 24.56
CA GLN A 763 9.15 10.14 24.18
C GLN A 763 8.60 9.44 22.93
N VAL A 764 9.50 8.87 22.13
CA VAL A 764 9.14 7.89 21.11
C VAL A 764 8.75 6.60 21.82
N VAL A 765 7.60 6.04 21.48
CA VAL A 765 7.14 4.75 21.98
C VAL A 765 7.13 3.76 20.80
N ARG A 766 7.61 2.56 21.06
CA ARG A 766 7.65 1.43 20.12
C ARG A 766 6.92 0.23 20.71
N ASP A 767 6.54 -0.68 19.84
CA ASP A 767 6.05 -2.00 20.23
C ASP A 767 7.12 -2.75 21.01
N LYS A 768 6.72 -3.32 22.15
CA LYS A 768 7.64 -4.02 23.05
C LYS A 768 6.99 -5.23 23.72
N ILE A 769 7.84 -6.16 24.13
CA ILE A 769 7.48 -7.38 24.83
C ILE A 769 8.33 -7.46 26.09
N ASP A 770 7.70 -7.28 27.25
CA ASP A 770 8.35 -7.41 28.55
C ASP A 770 8.16 -8.83 29.09
N ILE A 771 9.25 -9.60 29.21
CA ILE A 771 9.24 -10.88 29.92
C ILE A 771 9.31 -10.58 31.41
N LEU A 772 8.27 -10.97 32.13
CA LEU A 772 8.00 -10.50 33.49
C LEU A 772 8.94 -11.13 34.52
N ASN A 773 9.31 -10.36 35.54
CA ASN A 773 10.19 -10.79 36.63
C ASN A 773 9.69 -12.02 37.41
N ILE A 774 8.38 -12.28 37.40
CA ILE A 774 7.72 -13.42 38.04
C ILE A 774 8.17 -14.78 37.48
N ASN A 775 8.77 -14.81 36.29
CA ASN A 775 9.39 -16.00 35.73
C ASN A 775 10.58 -16.45 36.60
N THR A 776 10.76 -17.77 36.73
CA THR A 776 11.88 -18.32 37.52
C THR A 776 13.23 -18.20 36.78
N LYS A 777 14.31 -17.97 37.52
CA LYS A 777 15.68 -18.05 37.02
C LYS A 777 15.98 -19.48 36.52
N PRO A 778 16.74 -19.66 35.43
CA PRO A 778 17.07 -21.00 34.92
C PRO A 778 17.73 -21.89 36.00
N ALA A 779 17.36 -23.17 36.01
CA ALA A 779 17.78 -24.16 37.02
C ALA A 779 17.51 -23.79 38.50
N SER A 780 16.67 -22.78 38.80
CA SER A 780 16.34 -22.34 40.15
C SER A 780 14.83 -22.11 40.32
N THR A 781 14.35 -22.10 41.57
CA THR A 781 12.94 -21.78 41.91
C THR A 781 12.73 -20.31 42.26
N SER A 782 13.79 -19.50 42.32
CA SER A 782 13.68 -18.06 42.59
C SER A 782 13.25 -17.27 41.35
N PRO A 783 12.39 -16.25 41.47
CA PRO A 783 12.04 -15.36 40.36
C PRO A 783 13.23 -14.48 39.92
N PHE A 784 13.11 -13.83 38.77
CA PHE A 784 13.99 -12.74 38.36
C PHE A 784 13.75 -11.48 39.21
N THR A 785 14.73 -10.57 39.25
CA THR A 785 14.65 -9.30 39.99
C THR A 785 14.18 -8.13 39.14
N ASN A 786 14.32 -8.25 37.82
CA ASN A 786 13.99 -7.24 36.81
C ASN A 786 13.12 -7.87 35.71
N ASP A 787 12.33 -7.05 35.04
CA ASP A 787 11.65 -7.43 33.80
C ASP A 787 12.62 -7.29 32.62
N PHE A 788 12.48 -8.14 31.59
CA PHE A 788 13.34 -8.12 30.40
C PHE A 788 12.56 -7.61 29.19
N SER A 789 12.80 -6.35 28.81
CA SER A 789 12.18 -5.71 27.65
C SER A 789 12.86 -6.08 26.34
N TRP A 790 12.06 -6.58 25.39
CA TRP A 790 12.41 -6.80 23.99
C TRP A 790 11.70 -5.77 23.11
N SER A 791 12.37 -5.31 22.06
CA SER A 791 11.77 -4.47 21.01
C SER A 791 11.27 -5.38 19.88
N VAL A 792 10.11 -5.08 19.31
CA VAL A 792 9.64 -5.79 18.11
C VAL A 792 10.43 -5.30 16.89
N SER A 793 10.96 -6.22 16.08
CA SER A 793 11.72 -5.88 14.86
C SER A 793 10.93 -6.14 13.57
N GLY A 794 10.02 -7.11 13.57
CA GLY A 794 9.28 -7.48 12.37
C GLY A 794 8.24 -8.56 12.60
N ALA A 795 7.24 -8.60 11.73
CA ALA A 795 6.28 -9.71 11.69
C ALA A 795 6.96 -10.96 11.10
N TYR A 796 6.77 -12.13 11.72
CA TYR A 796 7.36 -13.37 11.23
C TYR A 796 6.68 -13.77 9.91
N ARG A 797 7.48 -14.04 8.87
CA ARG A 797 7.01 -14.50 7.57
C ARG A 797 7.41 -15.95 7.29
N ASP A 798 6.45 -16.71 6.79
CA ASP A 798 6.66 -18.07 6.30
C ASP A 798 7.41 -18.07 4.95
N PRO A 799 7.98 -19.21 4.50
CA PRO A 799 8.67 -19.30 3.20
C PRO A 799 7.82 -18.89 1.98
N ASP A 800 6.50 -18.98 2.10
CA ASP A 800 5.52 -18.57 1.08
C ASP A 800 5.07 -17.09 1.24
N GLY A 801 5.69 -16.33 2.15
CA GLY A 801 5.51 -14.87 2.32
C GLY A 801 4.39 -14.44 3.27
N TYR A 802 3.54 -15.36 3.72
CA TYR A 802 2.46 -15.11 4.69
C TYR A 802 2.98 -14.70 6.06
N VAL A 803 2.21 -13.87 6.78
CA VAL A 803 2.51 -13.46 8.15
C VAL A 803 1.84 -14.42 9.14
N ASP A 804 2.60 -15.19 9.90
CA ASP A 804 2.04 -15.96 11.02
C ASP A 804 1.93 -15.08 12.27
N SER A 805 0.73 -14.57 12.49
CA SER A 805 0.37 -13.77 13.68
C SER A 805 0.66 -14.42 15.05
N ARG A 806 1.02 -15.71 15.15
CA ARG A 806 1.46 -16.33 16.42
C ARG A 806 2.91 -16.08 16.76
N LYS A 807 3.73 -15.77 15.76
CA LYS A 807 5.18 -15.60 15.85
C LYS A 807 5.52 -14.14 15.55
N ILE A 808 6.45 -13.56 16.30
CA ILE A 808 6.97 -12.24 16.00
C ILE A 808 8.47 -12.17 16.22
N GLU A 809 9.16 -11.45 15.33
CA GLU A 809 10.60 -11.28 15.41
C GLU A 809 10.92 -10.16 16.39
N VAL A 810 11.81 -10.46 17.33
CA VAL A 810 12.22 -9.53 18.39
C VAL A 810 13.71 -9.25 18.30
N GLN A 811 14.07 -8.02 18.67
CA GLN A 811 15.44 -7.56 18.78
C GLN A 811 15.70 -7.01 20.19
N PHE A 812 16.96 -6.98 20.58
CA PHE A 812 17.37 -6.31 21.81
C PHE A 812 16.96 -4.83 21.78
N ILE A 813 16.64 -4.28 22.94
CA ILE A 813 16.26 -2.88 23.04
C ILE A 813 17.47 -1.95 22.83
N ASP A 814 17.18 -0.83 22.19
CA ASP A 814 18.05 0.32 21.93
C ASP A 814 17.22 1.54 22.34
N LEU A 815 17.49 2.11 23.53
CA LEU A 815 16.69 3.18 24.11
C LEU A 815 16.98 4.57 23.53
N ASP A 816 18.17 4.81 22.99
CA ASP A 816 18.58 6.11 22.43
C ASP A 816 18.66 6.12 20.88
N ASP A 817 18.36 4.98 20.24
CA ASP A 817 18.28 4.78 18.79
C ASP A 817 19.62 5.00 18.08
N ASP A 818 20.73 4.80 18.80
CA ASP A 818 22.09 5.01 18.30
C ASP A 818 22.64 3.82 17.49
N GLY A 819 21.87 2.75 17.39
CA GLY A 819 22.15 1.55 16.61
C GLY A 819 23.07 0.56 17.32
N THR A 820 23.39 0.76 18.60
CA THR A 820 24.01 -0.27 19.45
C THR A 820 22.95 -1.04 20.25
N VAL A 821 23.33 -1.87 21.21
CA VAL A 821 22.39 -2.68 22.01
C VAL A 821 22.71 -2.44 23.46
N ASP A 822 21.70 -2.11 24.28
CA ASP A 822 21.89 -1.79 25.69
C ASP A 822 22.33 -3.02 26.51
N ASN A 823 21.68 -4.18 26.32
CA ASN A 823 22.11 -5.45 26.90
C ASN A 823 22.08 -6.57 25.84
N PRO A 824 23.23 -7.05 25.34
CA PRO A 824 23.32 -8.13 24.35
C PRO A 824 23.20 -9.54 24.95
N GLU A 825 23.07 -9.68 26.28
CA GLU A 825 22.98 -10.99 26.97
C GLU A 825 21.58 -11.35 27.47
N ILE A 826 20.55 -10.55 27.16
CA ILE A 826 19.16 -10.79 27.62
C ILE A 826 18.69 -12.23 27.32
N PHE A 827 19.00 -12.76 26.13
CA PHE A 827 18.66 -14.15 25.77
C PHE A 827 19.38 -15.19 26.65
N ASP A 828 20.68 -15.00 26.88
CA ASP A 828 21.51 -15.89 27.71
C ASP A 828 21.04 -15.90 29.18
N GLU A 829 20.48 -14.80 29.67
CA GLU A 829 19.93 -14.71 31.03
C GLU A 829 18.57 -15.42 31.17
N ILE A 830 17.72 -15.37 30.15
CA ILE A 830 16.39 -16.01 30.16
C ILE A 830 16.49 -17.53 29.99
N VAL A 831 17.41 -17.99 29.12
CA VAL A 831 17.56 -19.40 28.73
C VAL A 831 18.73 -20.09 29.43
N SER A 832 19.85 -19.40 29.64
CA SER A 832 21.12 -19.90 30.21
C SER A 832 21.62 -21.22 29.58
N PRO A 833 21.93 -21.22 28.27
CA PRO A 833 22.21 -22.45 27.50
C PRO A 833 23.43 -23.26 27.96
N ASP A 834 24.33 -22.65 28.72
CA ASP A 834 25.58 -23.25 29.22
C ASP A 834 25.44 -23.96 30.59
N THR A 835 24.50 -23.52 31.44
CA THR A 835 24.33 -24.03 32.81
C THR A 835 23.15 -25.00 32.95
N VAL A 836 22.29 -25.05 31.94
CA VAL A 836 21.00 -25.76 31.93
C VAL A 836 21.10 -27.06 31.13
N THR A 837 20.36 -28.09 31.55
CA THR A 837 20.36 -29.40 30.87
C THR A 837 19.77 -29.32 29.47
N THR A 838 20.22 -30.17 28.53
CA THR A 838 19.73 -30.14 27.13
C THR A 838 18.20 -30.21 27.04
N LEU A 839 17.54 -31.02 27.87
CA LEU A 839 16.06 -31.11 27.93
C LEU A 839 15.35 -29.79 28.28
N GLN A 840 16.00 -28.89 29.02
CA GLN A 840 15.41 -27.64 29.49
C GLN A 840 15.71 -26.45 28.55
N LYS A 841 16.67 -26.57 27.63
CA LYS A 841 17.05 -25.54 26.66
C LYS A 841 16.60 -25.82 25.23
N THR A 842 16.06 -27.01 24.95
CA THR A 842 15.57 -27.39 23.62
C THR A 842 14.05 -27.24 23.57
N ILE A 843 13.57 -26.33 22.72
CA ILE A 843 12.15 -26.27 22.36
C ILE A 843 11.89 -27.15 21.13
N PHE A 844 10.66 -27.65 21.02
CA PHE A 844 10.20 -28.41 19.86
C PHE A 844 9.07 -27.67 19.16
N GLN A 845 9.08 -27.70 17.83
CA GLN A 845 7.92 -27.36 17.02
C GLN A 845 7.50 -28.58 16.21
N LYS A 846 6.19 -28.71 15.97
CA LYS A 846 5.56 -29.80 15.22
C LYS A 846 4.84 -29.24 14.01
N LYS A 847 4.96 -29.95 12.89
CA LYS A 847 4.28 -29.68 11.63
C LYS A 847 2.75 -29.81 11.80
N TYR A 848 2.02 -28.82 11.30
CA TYR A 848 0.56 -28.80 11.22
C TYR A 848 0.11 -28.20 9.89
N THR A 849 -1.15 -28.43 9.52
CA THR A 849 -1.77 -27.83 8.35
C THR A 849 -2.72 -26.73 8.82
N THR A 850 -2.59 -25.52 8.28
CA THR A 850 -3.50 -24.41 8.56
C THR A 850 -4.89 -24.64 7.93
N SER A 851 -5.86 -23.81 8.31
CA SER A 851 -7.21 -23.76 7.68
C SER A 851 -7.17 -23.62 6.16
N ASP A 852 -6.10 -23.00 5.67
CA ASP A 852 -5.90 -22.56 4.29
C ASP A 852 -5.06 -23.56 3.47
N GLY A 853 -4.73 -24.72 4.06
CA GLY A 853 -4.04 -25.83 3.41
C GLY A 853 -2.51 -25.74 3.40
N VAL A 854 -1.92 -24.70 3.98
CA VAL A 854 -0.46 -24.50 4.06
C VAL A 854 0.12 -25.33 5.21
N GLU A 855 1.34 -25.85 5.03
CA GLU A 855 2.06 -26.61 6.04
C GLU A 855 3.03 -25.70 6.84
N ASP A 856 2.75 -25.48 8.13
CA ASP A 856 3.56 -24.66 9.04
C ASP A 856 3.98 -25.48 10.28
N PHE A 857 4.85 -24.92 11.13
CA PHE A 857 5.34 -25.49 12.38
C PHE A 857 4.85 -24.66 13.58
N LYS A 858 4.18 -25.30 14.54
CA LYS A 858 3.72 -24.70 15.82
C LYS A 858 4.51 -25.30 16.98
N TYR A 859 4.76 -24.53 18.03
CA TYR A 859 5.30 -25.01 19.31
C TYR A 859 4.58 -26.29 19.81
N PHE A 860 5.39 -27.23 20.30
CA PHE A 860 4.95 -28.50 20.87
C PHE A 860 5.55 -28.68 22.27
N ASP A 861 4.68 -28.60 23.30
CA ASP A 861 5.08 -28.93 24.66
C ASP A 861 5.33 -30.44 24.80
N ASN A 862 6.56 -30.79 25.19
CA ASN A 862 7.01 -32.16 25.39
C ASN A 862 6.89 -32.63 26.86
N ALA A 863 6.02 -32.03 27.67
CA ALA A 863 5.73 -32.45 29.04
C ALA A 863 5.37 -33.95 29.17
N SER A 864 4.83 -34.57 28.12
CA SER A 864 4.51 -36.01 28.05
C SER A 864 5.72 -36.93 27.76
N ASN A 865 6.90 -36.38 27.44
CA ASN A 865 8.09 -37.10 26.98
C ASN A 865 7.87 -37.97 25.71
N GLU A 866 7.06 -37.50 24.76
CA GLU A 866 6.92 -38.15 23.44
C GLU A 866 8.22 -38.09 22.63
N ILE A 867 8.99 -37.00 22.78
CA ILE A 867 10.31 -36.81 22.19
C ILE A 867 11.37 -37.06 23.28
N THR A 868 12.33 -37.93 23.00
CA THR A 868 13.44 -38.23 23.92
C THR A 868 14.74 -37.71 23.34
N ILE A 869 15.48 -36.88 24.09
CA ILE A 869 16.80 -36.41 23.66
C ILE A 869 17.85 -37.48 23.93
N VAL A 870 18.71 -37.73 22.95
CA VAL A 870 19.85 -38.65 22.98
C VAL A 870 21.04 -37.99 22.27
N ALA A 871 22.28 -38.28 22.66
CA ALA A 871 23.46 -37.66 22.03
C ALA A 871 23.60 -38.10 20.56
N ASN A 872 23.67 -39.41 20.33
CA ASN A 872 23.91 -40.03 19.02
C ASN A 872 23.10 -41.33 18.84
N GLU A 873 23.07 -41.87 17.62
CA GLU A 873 22.25 -43.04 17.27
C GLU A 873 22.60 -44.28 18.11
N ALA A 874 23.87 -44.42 18.51
CA ALA A 874 24.31 -45.49 19.40
C ALA A 874 23.64 -45.43 20.80
N ALA A 875 23.31 -44.23 21.29
CA ALA A 875 22.63 -44.03 22.58
C ALA A 875 21.12 -44.33 22.56
N ILE A 876 20.54 -44.64 21.39
CA ILE A 876 19.14 -45.10 21.30
C ILE A 876 19.01 -46.55 21.83
N ALA A 877 20.05 -47.36 21.61
CA ALA A 877 20.08 -48.76 22.03
C ALA A 877 20.08 -48.92 23.57
N PRO A 878 19.47 -49.99 24.13
CA PRO A 878 18.79 -51.08 23.44
C PRO A 878 17.32 -50.76 23.09
N TYR A 879 16.90 -51.07 21.85
CA TYR A 879 15.52 -50.85 21.37
C TYR A 879 14.44 -51.66 22.13
N SER A 880 14.82 -52.68 22.88
CA SER A 880 13.90 -53.52 23.65
C SER A 880 13.17 -52.76 24.76
N THR A 881 13.83 -51.78 25.40
CA THR A 881 13.30 -50.99 26.53
C THR A 881 12.47 -49.78 26.10
N ARG A 882 12.41 -49.47 24.79
CA ARG A 882 11.72 -48.31 24.22
C ARG A 882 10.33 -48.66 23.69
N THR A 883 9.45 -47.66 23.53
CA THR A 883 8.10 -47.82 22.97
C THR A 883 8.13 -47.79 21.44
N GLU A 884 7.21 -48.55 20.79
CA GLU A 884 7.06 -48.54 19.33
C GLU A 884 6.64 -47.15 18.86
N GLY A 885 7.27 -46.62 17.80
CA GLY A 885 6.97 -45.28 17.29
C GLY A 885 7.50 -44.10 18.10
N GLN A 886 8.27 -44.34 19.18
CA GLN A 886 8.92 -43.27 19.98
C GLN A 886 9.82 -42.39 19.10
N ILE A 887 9.83 -41.08 19.39
CA ILE A 887 10.64 -40.11 18.65
C ILE A 887 11.90 -39.80 19.46
N PHE A 888 13.04 -39.81 18.77
CA PHE A 888 14.35 -39.46 19.30
C PHE A 888 14.86 -38.20 18.62
N TYR A 889 15.26 -37.20 19.40
CA TYR A 889 16.03 -36.06 18.93
C TYR A 889 17.51 -36.34 19.21
N LEU A 890 18.34 -36.31 18.16
CA LEU A 890 19.78 -36.55 18.23
C LEU A 890 20.51 -35.22 18.37
N ASP A 891 21.14 -34.97 19.51
CA ASP A 891 21.78 -33.69 19.82
C ASP A 891 23.04 -33.44 18.95
N ASP A 892 23.85 -34.49 18.73
CA ASP A 892 25.07 -34.42 17.90
C ASP A 892 24.74 -34.25 16.39
N GLU A 893 23.66 -34.88 15.92
CA GLU A 893 23.26 -34.90 14.50
C GLU A 893 22.20 -33.84 14.15
N LYS A 894 21.55 -33.22 15.15
CA LYS A 894 20.43 -32.26 15.05
C LYS A 894 19.21 -32.76 14.24
N VAL A 895 18.99 -34.08 14.19
CA VAL A 895 17.87 -34.71 13.44
C VAL A 895 16.94 -35.51 14.35
N PHE A 896 15.69 -35.66 13.91
CA PHE A 896 14.73 -36.55 14.56
C PHE A 896 14.72 -37.91 13.87
N LYS A 897 14.69 -38.99 14.66
CA LYS A 897 14.46 -40.36 14.18
C LYS A 897 13.33 -41.02 14.95
N LYS A 898 12.44 -41.73 14.25
CA LYS A 898 11.31 -42.48 14.81
C LYS A 898 11.65 -43.97 14.88
N LEU A 899 11.38 -44.61 16.02
CA LEU A 899 11.66 -46.03 16.20
C LEU A 899 10.66 -46.92 15.46
N GLN A 900 11.17 -47.87 14.67
CA GLN A 900 10.42 -49.00 14.13
C GLN A 900 10.95 -50.29 14.75
N LYS A 901 10.38 -50.70 15.88
CA LYS A 901 10.80 -51.85 16.68
C LYS A 901 10.46 -53.18 16.00
N SER A 902 9.50 -53.19 15.08
CA SER A 902 9.26 -54.31 14.15
C SER A 902 10.40 -54.59 13.17
N LEU A 903 11.21 -53.58 12.81
CA LEU A 903 12.36 -53.70 11.90
C LEU A 903 13.73 -53.56 12.61
N ASN A 904 13.75 -53.30 13.92
CA ASN A 904 14.95 -52.94 14.71
C ASN A 904 15.74 -51.77 14.09
N ASN A 905 15.05 -50.82 13.45
CA ASN A 905 15.66 -49.67 12.80
C ASN A 905 15.00 -48.36 13.25
N THR A 906 15.66 -47.24 13.00
CA THR A 906 15.08 -45.91 13.13
C THR A 906 14.93 -45.26 11.75
N VAL A 907 13.89 -44.44 11.57
CA VAL A 907 13.59 -43.75 10.31
C VAL A 907 13.60 -42.25 10.56
N LEU A 908 14.25 -41.48 9.69
CA LEU A 908 14.30 -40.02 9.80
C LEU A 908 12.88 -39.43 9.78
N ASN A 909 12.61 -38.49 10.69
CA ASN A 909 11.34 -37.80 10.81
C ASN A 909 11.52 -36.31 10.53
N SER A 910 10.74 -35.75 9.61
CA SER A 910 10.74 -34.33 9.24
C SER A 910 9.58 -33.53 9.86
N ASP A 911 8.69 -34.18 10.61
CA ASP A 911 7.49 -33.54 11.18
C ASP A 911 7.80 -32.61 12.37
N TYR A 912 9.06 -32.52 12.79
CA TYR A 912 9.49 -31.77 13.97
C TYR A 912 10.75 -30.93 13.69
N LYS A 913 10.84 -29.78 14.35
CA LYS A 913 12.03 -28.92 14.44
C LYS A 913 12.44 -28.75 15.90
N ALA A 914 13.74 -28.53 16.14
CA ALA A 914 14.28 -28.23 17.46
C ALA A 914 15.06 -26.90 17.41
N PHE A 915 14.85 -26.05 18.41
CA PHE A 915 15.61 -24.80 18.57
C PHE A 915 16.11 -24.65 20.01
N ILE A 916 17.13 -23.81 20.19
CA ILE A 916 17.59 -23.42 21.52
C ILE A 916 16.69 -22.27 22.01
N GLY A 917 16.05 -22.46 23.16
CA GLY A 917 15.06 -21.52 23.68
C GLY A 917 14.44 -21.98 25.00
N ARG A 918 13.39 -21.28 25.42
CA ARG A 918 12.63 -21.57 26.66
C ARG A 918 11.14 -21.27 26.45
N GLY A 919 10.28 -22.23 26.79
CA GLY A 919 8.82 -22.09 26.79
C GLY A 919 8.24 -21.84 28.18
N GLY A 920 6.94 -21.52 28.25
CA GLY A 920 6.21 -21.27 29.49
C GLY A 920 6.60 -19.95 30.17
N LEU A 921 6.93 -18.93 29.37
CA LEU A 921 7.32 -17.60 29.84
C LEU A 921 6.10 -16.69 29.96
N LYS A 922 5.96 -16.04 31.12
CA LYS A 922 4.98 -14.99 31.35
C LYS A 922 5.46 -13.68 30.73
N PHE A 923 4.72 -13.14 29.78
CA PHE A 923 5.10 -11.93 29.06
C PHE A 923 3.96 -10.91 28.98
N HIS A 924 4.33 -9.66 28.79
CA HIS A 924 3.46 -8.51 28.59
C HIS A 924 3.79 -7.88 27.24
N TYR A 925 2.88 -8.00 26.29
CA TYR A 925 2.98 -7.38 24.98
C TYR A 925 2.26 -6.02 25.00
N VAL A 926 2.98 -4.98 24.58
CA VAL A 926 2.46 -3.62 24.40
C VAL A 926 2.62 -3.24 22.95
N HIS A 927 1.50 -2.97 22.28
CA HIS A 927 1.44 -2.41 20.93
C HIS A 927 0.95 -0.97 20.99
N VAL A 928 1.48 -0.11 20.13
CA VAL A 928 1.13 1.31 20.05
C VAL A 928 0.63 1.66 18.65
N ALA A 929 -0.67 1.95 18.55
CA ALA A 929 -1.27 2.49 17.34
C ALA A 929 -0.99 3.99 17.22
N ASP A 930 -0.85 4.49 15.99
CA ASP A 930 -0.69 5.93 15.77
C ASP A 930 -1.97 6.70 16.16
N SER A 931 -1.74 7.92 16.64
CA SER A 931 -2.74 8.93 16.96
C SER A 931 -3.74 9.25 15.84
N SER A 932 -3.33 9.08 14.58
CA SER A 932 -4.18 9.26 13.39
C SER A 932 -5.28 8.20 13.23
N TYR A 933 -5.15 7.03 13.88
CA TYR A 933 -6.10 5.93 13.77
C TYR A 933 -7.19 5.92 14.86
N ARG A 934 -7.29 6.96 15.69
CA ARG A 934 -8.25 7.02 16.81
C ARG A 934 -9.69 7.21 16.32
N ILE A 935 -10.57 6.32 16.76
CA ILE A 935 -11.99 6.27 16.41
C ILE A 935 -12.82 7.14 17.38
N ASP A 936 -13.81 7.90 16.87
CA ASP A 936 -14.80 8.58 17.73
C ASP A 936 -15.75 7.54 18.37
N PRO A 937 -15.84 7.46 19.72
CA PRO A 937 -16.66 6.46 20.42
C PRO A 937 -18.18 6.67 20.29
N SER A 938 -18.66 7.65 19.51
CA SER A 938 -20.07 7.88 19.24
C SER A 938 -20.60 7.27 17.93
N ALA A 939 -19.73 6.77 17.05
CA ALA A 939 -20.14 6.05 15.84
C ALA A 939 -20.76 4.68 16.14
N SER A 940 -21.88 4.34 15.48
CA SER A 940 -22.58 3.05 15.69
C SER A 940 -22.33 2.04 14.58
N ASN A 941 -21.68 2.42 13.49
CA ASN A 941 -21.29 1.53 12.41
C ASN A 941 -19.99 2.07 11.82
N LEU A 942 -18.95 1.24 11.71
CA LEU A 942 -17.63 1.64 11.23
C LEU A 942 -17.40 0.99 9.88
N ILE A 943 -17.23 1.80 8.84
CA ILE A 943 -17.11 1.30 7.47
C ILE A 943 -15.70 1.60 6.98
N ASP A 944 -14.90 0.55 6.91
CA ASP A 944 -13.53 0.61 6.44
C ASP A 944 -13.55 0.68 4.90
N THR A 945 -13.26 1.86 4.31
CA THR A 945 -13.34 2.14 2.87
C THR A 945 -11.95 2.35 2.27
N TYR A 946 -11.51 1.41 1.45
CA TYR A 946 -10.29 1.47 0.66
C TYR A 946 -10.53 2.32 -0.59
N LEU A 947 -9.68 3.32 -0.84
CA LEU A 947 -9.74 4.24 -1.99
C LEU A 947 -8.47 4.15 -2.85
N LEU A 948 -8.63 3.88 -4.15
CA LEU A 948 -7.56 4.01 -5.15
C LEU A 948 -7.78 5.25 -6.02
N THR A 949 -6.83 6.20 -5.97
CA THR A 949 -6.90 7.46 -6.72
C THR A 949 -6.10 7.45 -8.02
N LYS A 950 -6.61 8.20 -9.01
CA LYS A 950 -6.10 8.29 -10.38
C LYS A 950 -4.71 8.91 -10.44
N THR A 951 -4.40 9.88 -9.59
CA THR A 951 -3.06 10.44 -9.42
C THR A 951 -2.07 9.38 -8.93
N TYR A 952 -2.46 8.53 -7.97
CA TYR A 952 -1.57 7.46 -7.47
C TYR A 952 -1.33 6.38 -8.53
N ASP A 953 -2.39 5.90 -9.21
CA ASP A 953 -2.28 4.97 -10.33
C ASP A 953 -1.35 5.49 -11.45
N ASN A 954 -1.56 6.74 -11.90
CA ASN A 954 -0.71 7.37 -12.92
C ASN A 954 0.76 7.45 -12.48
N ASN A 955 1.03 7.80 -11.22
CA ASN A 955 2.39 7.88 -10.69
C ASN A 955 3.06 6.50 -10.60
N ILE A 956 2.32 5.46 -10.21
CA ILE A 956 2.81 4.07 -10.20
C ILE A 956 3.10 3.58 -11.62
N ARG A 957 2.22 3.85 -12.59
CA ARG A 957 2.47 3.51 -14.00
C ARG A 957 3.72 4.22 -14.56
N LYS A 958 3.94 5.49 -14.21
CA LYS A 958 5.17 6.23 -14.56
C LYS A 958 6.42 5.67 -13.89
N PHE A 959 6.33 5.19 -12.65
CA PHE A 959 7.42 4.51 -11.95
C PHE A 959 7.77 3.17 -12.62
N ILE A 960 6.76 2.36 -13.00
CA ILE A 960 6.94 1.11 -13.73
C ILE A 960 7.55 1.35 -15.12
N ALA A 961 7.12 2.41 -15.81
CA ALA A 961 7.71 2.84 -17.09
C ALA A 961 9.15 3.41 -16.97
N GLY A 962 9.64 3.66 -15.75
CA GLY A 962 10.97 4.21 -15.50
C GLY A 962 11.09 5.73 -15.68
N GLU A 963 9.98 6.46 -15.85
CA GLU A 963 9.98 7.93 -15.89
C GLU A 963 10.24 8.55 -14.51
N VAL A 964 9.91 7.83 -13.44
CA VAL A 964 10.12 8.24 -12.04
C VAL A 964 11.03 7.23 -11.36
N ALA A 965 12.11 7.70 -10.70
CA ALA A 965 13.11 6.83 -10.09
C ALA A 965 12.71 6.28 -8.71
N THR A 966 11.88 7.03 -7.96
CA THR A 966 11.44 6.71 -6.60
C THR A 966 10.02 6.15 -6.61
N LEU A 967 9.75 5.10 -5.81
CA LEU A 967 8.40 4.58 -5.61
C LEU A 967 7.51 5.71 -5.05
N PRO A 968 6.38 6.07 -5.70
CA PRO A 968 5.47 7.06 -5.14
C PRO A 968 4.77 6.48 -3.92
N MET A 969 4.67 7.28 -2.86
CA MET A 969 3.90 6.92 -1.66
C MET A 969 2.41 7.12 -1.96
N PRO A 970 1.50 6.28 -1.42
CA PRO A 970 0.08 6.54 -1.49
C PRO A 970 -0.29 7.76 -0.62
N GLN A 971 -1.48 8.32 -0.84
CA GLN A 971 -1.99 9.43 -0.02
C GLN A 971 -2.22 8.98 1.42
N SER A 972 -2.10 9.89 2.38
CA SER A 972 -2.43 9.58 3.77
C SER A 972 -3.95 9.51 4.00
N ASN A 973 -4.38 8.79 5.04
CA ASN A 973 -5.80 8.73 5.45
C ASN A 973 -6.37 10.15 5.67
N ASP A 974 -5.58 11.03 6.27
CA ASP A 974 -5.88 12.45 6.52
C ASP A 974 -6.11 13.24 5.22
N GLU A 975 -5.30 13.01 4.18
CA GLU A 975 -5.46 13.64 2.86
C GLU A 975 -6.70 13.13 2.14
N LEU A 976 -7.01 11.82 2.25
CA LEU A 976 -8.24 11.25 1.70
C LEU A 976 -9.48 11.80 2.41
N TYR A 977 -9.47 11.86 3.74
CA TYR A 977 -10.55 12.47 4.54
C TYR A 977 -10.78 13.92 4.14
N ARG A 978 -9.71 14.73 4.03
CA ARG A 978 -9.84 16.15 3.63
C ARG A 978 -10.33 16.31 2.18
N SER A 979 -9.93 15.43 1.28
CA SER A 979 -10.29 15.52 -0.14
C SER A 979 -11.73 15.09 -0.42
N TYR A 980 -12.25 14.10 0.32
CA TYR A 980 -13.52 13.44 0.00
C TYR A 980 -14.56 13.46 1.13
N GLY A 981 -14.13 13.61 2.39
CA GLY A 981 -14.98 13.57 3.59
C GLY A 981 -16.17 14.53 3.51
N ALA A 982 -15.93 15.83 3.29
CA ALA A 982 -16.99 16.84 3.19
C ALA A 982 -18.01 16.61 2.03
N SER A 983 -17.74 15.69 1.11
CA SER A 983 -18.68 15.27 0.07
C SER A 983 -19.36 13.94 0.40
N LEU A 984 -18.63 12.97 0.96
CA LEU A 984 -19.18 11.70 1.42
C LEU A 984 -20.07 11.84 2.67
N GLU A 985 -19.77 12.76 3.57
CA GLU A 985 -20.60 13.09 4.74
C GLU A 985 -22.00 13.59 4.39
N LYS A 986 -22.19 14.16 3.19
CA LYS A 986 -23.51 14.60 2.71
C LYS A 986 -24.42 13.43 2.31
N ILE A 987 -23.84 12.25 2.04
CA ILE A 987 -24.55 11.07 1.55
C ILE A 987 -24.48 9.87 2.51
N LYS A 988 -23.55 9.84 3.46
CA LYS A 988 -23.44 8.79 4.49
C LYS A 988 -24.66 8.77 5.43
N SER A 989 -25.00 7.59 5.96
CA SER A 989 -25.97 7.47 7.04
C SER A 989 -25.50 8.21 8.30
N ILE A 990 -26.41 8.85 9.04
CA ILE A 990 -26.11 9.68 10.23
C ILE A 990 -25.45 8.88 11.37
N SER A 991 -25.67 7.57 11.42
CA SER A 991 -25.11 6.66 12.44
C SER A 991 -23.74 6.09 12.10
N ASP A 992 -23.25 6.33 10.88
CA ASP A 992 -22.20 5.56 10.24
C ASP A 992 -20.97 6.43 10.01
N GLU A 993 -19.80 5.90 10.34
CA GLU A 993 -18.52 6.58 10.15
C GLU A 993 -17.67 5.86 9.10
N ILE A 994 -17.08 6.62 8.18
CA ILE A 994 -16.29 6.10 7.07
C ILE A 994 -14.82 6.30 7.41
N ILE A 995 -14.09 5.19 7.56
CA ILE A 995 -12.63 5.24 7.74
C ILE A 995 -11.96 5.06 6.38
N TYR A 996 -11.14 6.03 6.00
CA TYR A 996 -10.47 6.06 4.70
C TYR A 996 -9.14 5.33 4.76
N TYR A 997 -8.94 4.33 3.89
CA TYR A 997 -7.64 3.68 3.68
C TYR A 997 -7.13 3.96 2.27
N PRO A 998 -5.85 4.32 2.12
CA PRO A 998 -5.22 4.32 0.80
C PRO A 998 -5.03 2.91 0.28
N ALA A 999 -5.37 2.72 -0.99
CA ALA A 999 -4.94 1.57 -1.77
C ALA A 999 -3.43 1.55 -1.99
N LYS A 1000 -2.84 0.34 -2.00
CA LYS A 1000 -1.45 0.07 -2.36
C LYS A 1000 -1.39 -0.86 -3.58
N TYR A 1001 -0.25 -0.82 -4.27
CA TYR A 1001 0.02 -1.73 -5.38
C TYR A 1001 1.04 -2.81 -5.00
N LYS A 1002 0.65 -4.07 -5.15
CA LYS A 1002 1.54 -5.23 -5.08
C LYS A 1002 2.19 -5.44 -6.45
N ILE A 1003 3.41 -4.94 -6.59
CA ILE A 1003 4.18 -5.02 -7.83
C ILE A 1003 4.67 -6.47 -8.02
N LEU A 1004 4.20 -7.12 -9.07
CA LEU A 1004 4.59 -8.46 -9.49
C LEU A 1004 5.54 -8.38 -10.70
N PHE A 1005 6.54 -9.27 -10.70
CA PHE A 1005 7.46 -9.51 -11.82
C PHE A 1005 8.37 -8.33 -12.20
N GLY A 1006 9.47 -8.64 -12.89
CA GLY A 1006 10.48 -7.65 -13.29
C GLY A 1006 11.30 -7.05 -12.14
N SER A 1007 12.27 -6.22 -12.48
CA SER A 1007 13.28 -5.68 -11.53
C SER A 1007 12.75 -4.70 -10.48
N LYS A 1008 11.47 -4.29 -10.58
CA LYS A 1008 10.80 -3.39 -9.63
C LYS A 1008 9.97 -4.12 -8.57
N ALA A 1009 9.73 -5.42 -8.73
CA ALA A 1009 9.05 -6.24 -7.73
C ALA A 1009 10.01 -6.65 -6.59
N PRO A 1010 9.49 -6.94 -5.38
CA PRO A 1010 10.26 -7.60 -4.31
C PRO A 1010 10.95 -8.86 -4.81
N ALA A 1011 12.16 -9.16 -4.31
CA ALA A 1011 13.00 -10.22 -4.85
C ALA A 1011 12.32 -11.60 -4.90
N ASP A 1012 11.43 -11.89 -3.95
CA ASP A 1012 10.66 -13.14 -3.83
C ASP A 1012 9.54 -13.27 -4.88
N LEU A 1013 9.20 -12.18 -5.57
CA LEU A 1013 8.12 -12.06 -6.58
C LEU A 1013 8.67 -11.80 -7.99
N GLN A 1014 9.99 -11.85 -8.17
CA GLN A 1014 10.64 -11.71 -9.48
C GLN A 1014 10.69 -13.04 -10.21
N VAL A 1015 10.28 -13.06 -11.48
CA VAL A 1015 10.29 -14.25 -12.34
C VAL A 1015 10.89 -13.96 -13.71
N LYS A 1016 11.37 -15.01 -14.37
CA LYS A 1016 11.58 -15.04 -15.83
C LYS A 1016 10.47 -15.80 -16.52
N PHE A 1017 9.89 -15.19 -17.56
CA PHE A 1017 8.95 -15.84 -18.46
C PHE A 1017 9.70 -16.63 -19.53
N LYS A 1018 9.65 -17.96 -19.46
CA LYS A 1018 10.24 -18.84 -20.48
C LYS A 1018 9.17 -19.25 -21.49
N ILE A 1019 9.41 -18.99 -22.76
CA ILE A 1019 8.44 -19.26 -23.84
C ILE A 1019 9.00 -20.19 -24.90
N VAL A 1020 8.17 -21.13 -25.34
CA VAL A 1020 8.41 -22.01 -26.49
C VAL A 1020 7.59 -21.48 -27.67
N LYS A 1021 8.27 -21.08 -28.75
CA LYS A 1021 7.61 -20.66 -29.99
C LYS A 1021 7.08 -21.84 -30.80
N ASN A 1022 5.98 -21.63 -31.50
CA ASN A 1022 5.48 -22.62 -32.46
C ASN A 1022 6.47 -22.74 -33.64
N ARG A 1023 6.83 -23.98 -34.01
CA ARG A 1023 7.80 -24.24 -35.09
C ARG A 1023 7.19 -24.12 -36.48
N ASP A 1024 5.86 -24.19 -36.59
CA ASP A 1024 5.13 -24.15 -37.85
C ASP A 1024 4.82 -22.72 -38.33
N VAL A 1025 5.07 -21.70 -37.50
CA VAL A 1025 4.82 -20.29 -37.79
C VAL A 1025 6.12 -19.50 -37.68
N VAL A 1026 6.44 -18.70 -38.70
CA VAL A 1026 7.62 -17.82 -38.67
C VAL A 1026 7.31 -16.58 -37.85
N THR A 1027 7.92 -16.47 -36.66
CA THR A 1027 7.76 -15.33 -35.74
C THR A 1027 9.09 -14.70 -35.37
N ASN A 1028 9.13 -13.38 -35.25
CA ASN A 1028 10.28 -12.65 -34.70
C ASN A 1028 10.26 -12.74 -33.16
N ASP A 1029 11.38 -13.13 -32.56
CA ASP A 1029 11.48 -13.30 -31.10
C ASP A 1029 11.25 -12.00 -30.34
N ASN A 1030 11.68 -10.84 -30.87
CA ASN A 1030 11.43 -9.54 -30.23
C ASN A 1030 9.96 -9.11 -30.31
N GLU A 1031 9.27 -9.42 -31.41
CA GLU A 1031 7.83 -9.18 -31.57
C GLU A 1031 7.04 -10.07 -30.61
N LEU A 1032 7.41 -11.34 -30.49
CA LEU A 1032 6.78 -12.31 -29.59
C LEU A 1032 6.91 -11.89 -28.12
N LYS A 1033 8.11 -11.45 -27.69
CA LYS A 1033 8.33 -10.92 -26.33
C LYS A 1033 7.51 -9.65 -26.07
N SER A 1034 7.46 -8.72 -27.03
CA SER A 1034 6.67 -7.48 -26.89
C SER A 1034 5.18 -7.79 -26.73
N ASN A 1035 4.62 -8.66 -27.57
CA ASN A 1035 3.21 -9.03 -27.52
C ASN A 1035 2.87 -9.79 -26.22
N LEU A 1036 3.80 -10.59 -25.68
CA LEU A 1036 3.61 -11.24 -24.38
C LEU A 1036 3.53 -10.21 -23.24
N ILE A 1037 4.45 -9.24 -23.19
CA ILE A 1037 4.41 -8.18 -22.18
C ILE A 1037 3.14 -7.33 -22.31
N GLU A 1038 2.66 -7.06 -23.53
CA GLU A 1038 1.38 -6.41 -23.74
C GLU A 1038 0.21 -7.24 -23.21
N ALA A 1039 0.18 -8.55 -23.47
CA ALA A 1039 -0.85 -9.44 -22.93
C ALA A 1039 -0.80 -9.51 -21.39
N VAL A 1040 0.38 -9.63 -20.78
CA VAL A 1040 0.55 -9.59 -19.31
C VAL A 1040 0.02 -8.27 -18.75
N ASN A 1041 0.36 -7.13 -19.36
CA ASN A 1041 -0.08 -5.82 -18.89
C ASN A 1041 -1.59 -5.58 -19.08
N ARG A 1042 -2.22 -6.18 -20.10
CA ARG A 1042 -3.69 -6.19 -20.25
C ARG A 1042 -4.36 -7.08 -19.20
N PHE A 1043 -3.76 -8.22 -18.85
CA PHE A 1043 -4.27 -9.10 -17.81
C PHE A 1043 -4.24 -8.41 -16.43
N PHE A 1044 -3.15 -7.71 -16.09
CA PHE A 1044 -3.03 -6.85 -14.90
C PHE A 1044 -3.58 -5.42 -15.11
N ALA A 1045 -4.63 -5.26 -15.93
CA ALA A 1045 -5.41 -4.04 -15.95
C ALA A 1045 -6.24 -3.91 -14.66
N ILE A 1046 -6.40 -2.67 -14.18
CA ILE A 1046 -7.15 -2.32 -12.95
C ILE A 1046 -8.63 -2.76 -12.98
N GLU A 1047 -9.18 -2.93 -14.19
CA GLU A 1047 -10.55 -3.39 -14.42
C GLU A 1047 -10.73 -4.88 -14.10
N ASN A 1048 -9.67 -5.69 -14.18
CA ASN A 1048 -9.72 -7.14 -14.01
C ASN A 1048 -9.45 -7.62 -12.57
N TRP A 1049 -8.88 -6.77 -11.72
CA TRP A 1049 -8.38 -7.14 -10.38
C TRP A 1049 -9.02 -6.31 -9.28
N ASP A 1050 -9.56 -6.98 -8.27
CA ASP A 1050 -10.08 -6.36 -7.05
C ASP A 1050 -9.13 -6.47 -5.85
N PHE A 1051 -9.43 -5.72 -4.81
CA PHE A 1051 -8.67 -5.66 -3.57
C PHE A 1051 -8.71 -7.00 -2.82
N GLY A 1052 -7.56 -7.50 -2.37
CA GLY A 1052 -7.45 -8.75 -1.61
C GLY A 1052 -7.78 -10.02 -2.40
N GLU A 1053 -7.63 -10.00 -3.72
CA GLU A 1053 -7.82 -11.18 -4.58
C GLU A 1053 -6.59 -12.10 -4.60
N THR A 1054 -6.78 -13.30 -5.15
CA THR A 1054 -5.76 -14.34 -5.26
C THR A 1054 -5.40 -14.57 -6.72
N PHE A 1055 -4.20 -14.19 -7.13
CA PHE A 1055 -3.68 -14.43 -8.48
C PHE A 1055 -3.29 -15.90 -8.67
N TYR A 1056 -3.80 -16.54 -9.72
CA TYR A 1056 -3.38 -17.87 -10.15
C TYR A 1056 -2.63 -17.81 -11.50
N PHE A 1057 -1.39 -18.30 -11.54
CA PHE A 1057 -0.62 -18.30 -12.79
C PHE A 1057 -1.25 -19.14 -13.91
N GLN A 1058 -2.07 -20.15 -13.57
CA GLN A 1058 -2.78 -20.95 -14.58
C GLN A 1058 -3.71 -20.07 -15.45
N GLU A 1059 -4.38 -19.09 -14.85
CA GLU A 1059 -5.27 -18.16 -15.55
C GLU A 1059 -4.48 -17.24 -16.49
N LEU A 1060 -3.37 -16.66 -16.00
CA LEU A 1060 -2.45 -15.88 -16.83
C LEU A 1060 -1.91 -16.70 -18.00
N SER A 1061 -1.53 -17.96 -17.75
CA SER A 1061 -1.00 -18.85 -18.80
C SER A 1061 -2.06 -19.15 -19.87
N ALA A 1062 -3.32 -19.38 -19.48
CA ALA A 1062 -4.42 -19.60 -20.40
C ALA A 1062 -4.76 -18.34 -21.21
N TYR A 1063 -4.72 -17.16 -20.57
CA TYR A 1063 -4.93 -15.87 -21.22
C TYR A 1063 -3.85 -15.59 -22.27
N ILE A 1064 -2.57 -15.71 -21.90
CA ILE A 1064 -1.42 -15.55 -22.83
C ILE A 1064 -1.52 -16.54 -24.00
N MET A 1065 -1.85 -17.80 -23.73
CA MET A 1065 -1.99 -18.83 -24.78
C MET A 1065 -3.16 -18.53 -25.73
N THR A 1066 -4.23 -17.90 -25.24
CA THR A 1066 -5.40 -17.52 -26.07
C THR A 1066 -5.06 -16.32 -26.98
N GLU A 1067 -4.48 -15.25 -26.43
CA GLU A 1067 -4.11 -14.04 -27.17
C GLU A 1067 -2.97 -14.27 -28.18
N LEU A 1068 -2.00 -15.14 -27.85
CA LEU A 1068 -0.82 -15.40 -28.71
C LEU A 1068 -0.96 -16.65 -29.60
N SER A 1069 -2.12 -17.32 -29.62
CA SER A 1069 -2.37 -18.42 -30.56
C SER A 1069 -2.43 -17.91 -32.01
N PRO A 1070 -1.79 -18.56 -33.00
CA PRO A 1070 -1.04 -19.81 -32.96
C PRO A 1070 0.50 -19.62 -32.86
N LYS A 1071 0.99 -18.43 -32.52
CA LYS A 1071 2.43 -18.08 -32.49
C LYS A 1071 3.20 -18.76 -31.35
N LEU A 1072 2.53 -19.01 -30.22
CA LEU A 1072 3.13 -19.57 -29.01
C LEU A 1072 2.71 -21.03 -28.81
N ALA A 1073 3.61 -21.88 -28.29
CA ALA A 1073 3.34 -23.30 -28.02
C ALA A 1073 3.29 -23.63 -26.52
N SER A 1074 4.02 -22.88 -25.68
CA SER A 1074 3.95 -22.99 -24.21
C SER A 1074 4.57 -21.76 -23.54
N VAL A 1075 4.04 -21.39 -22.37
CA VAL A 1075 4.58 -20.36 -21.47
C VAL A 1075 4.82 -20.96 -20.08
N LEU A 1076 5.91 -20.57 -19.45
CA LEU A 1076 6.34 -20.99 -18.12
C LEU A 1076 6.84 -19.75 -17.35
N ILE A 1077 6.62 -19.70 -16.04
CA ILE A 1077 7.38 -18.81 -15.14
C ILE A 1077 8.40 -19.62 -14.35
N VAL A 1078 9.57 -19.05 -14.15
CA VAL A 1078 10.61 -19.58 -13.26
C VAL A 1078 10.97 -18.46 -12.28
N PRO A 1079 10.97 -18.70 -10.95
CA PRO A 1079 11.41 -17.69 -9.99
C PRO A 1079 12.86 -17.28 -10.24
N ASN A 1080 13.20 -16.03 -9.92
CA ASN A 1080 14.60 -15.59 -10.00
C ASN A 1080 15.42 -16.12 -8.82
N GLN A 1081 14.86 -16.29 -7.62
CA GLN A 1081 15.61 -16.78 -6.47
C GLN A 1081 15.85 -18.30 -6.50
N GLY A 1082 17.12 -18.72 -6.39
CA GLY A 1082 17.51 -20.13 -6.29
C GLY A 1082 17.17 -20.83 -4.95
N THR A 1083 16.43 -20.18 -4.06
CA THR A 1083 15.77 -20.76 -2.88
C THR A 1083 14.38 -21.31 -3.23
N GLN A 1084 13.69 -20.67 -4.16
CA GLN A 1084 12.35 -21.04 -4.62
C GLN A 1084 12.45 -22.04 -5.78
N SER A 1085 11.72 -23.15 -5.68
CA SER A 1085 11.60 -24.13 -6.76
C SER A 1085 10.41 -23.79 -7.69
N PHE A 1086 10.43 -24.36 -8.89
CA PHE A 1086 9.31 -24.26 -9.82
C PHE A 1086 8.00 -24.75 -9.18
N GLY A 1087 7.08 -23.81 -8.99
CA GLY A 1087 5.72 -24.05 -8.49
C GLY A 1087 5.32 -23.22 -7.27
N SER A 1088 6.29 -22.62 -6.56
CA SER A 1088 6.03 -21.74 -5.41
C SER A 1088 5.25 -20.45 -5.74
N LEU A 1089 5.29 -19.99 -7.00
CA LEU A 1089 4.56 -18.81 -7.48
C LEU A 1089 3.34 -19.17 -8.37
N PHE A 1090 2.74 -20.35 -8.20
CA PHE A 1090 1.48 -20.68 -8.88
C PHE A 1090 0.28 -19.91 -8.32
N GLU A 1091 0.33 -19.49 -7.05
CA GLU A 1091 -0.69 -18.71 -6.36
C GLU A 1091 -0.01 -17.55 -5.61
N ILE A 1092 -0.54 -16.33 -5.73
CA ILE A 1092 -0.07 -15.15 -4.99
C ILE A 1092 -1.30 -14.41 -4.46
N LYS A 1093 -1.40 -14.15 -3.16
CA LYS A 1093 -2.50 -13.39 -2.56
C LYS A 1093 -2.11 -11.93 -2.32
N SER A 1094 -3.06 -11.00 -2.44
CA SER A 1094 -2.89 -9.61 -1.99
C SER A 1094 -3.59 -9.38 -0.64
N GLU A 1095 -3.10 -8.41 0.12
CA GLU A 1095 -3.78 -7.93 1.33
C GLU A 1095 -5.07 -7.15 0.99
N PRO A 1096 -5.98 -6.91 1.95
CA PRO A 1096 -7.24 -6.19 1.70
C PRO A 1096 -7.08 -4.75 1.19
N ASP A 1097 -5.93 -4.10 1.38
CA ASP A 1097 -5.58 -2.79 0.83
C ASP A 1097 -4.75 -2.85 -0.46
N GLU A 1098 -4.43 -4.04 -0.98
CA GLU A 1098 -3.53 -4.25 -2.12
C GLU A 1098 -4.25 -4.72 -3.40
N ILE A 1099 -3.87 -4.11 -4.53
CA ILE A 1099 -4.19 -4.54 -5.90
C ILE A 1099 -2.91 -4.94 -6.64
N PHE A 1100 -2.97 -5.93 -7.52
CA PHE A 1100 -1.82 -6.37 -8.32
C PHE A 1100 -1.48 -5.43 -9.49
N VAL A 1101 -0.20 -5.29 -9.79
CA VAL A 1101 0.28 -4.67 -11.04
C VAL A 1101 1.55 -5.35 -11.54
N SER A 1102 1.67 -5.56 -12.84
CA SER A 1102 2.88 -6.12 -13.46
C SER A 1102 3.93 -5.04 -13.73
N ALA A 1103 5.19 -5.31 -13.39
CA ALA A 1103 6.36 -4.54 -13.82
C ALA A 1103 7.33 -5.36 -14.71
N ALA A 1104 6.84 -6.44 -15.33
CA ALA A 1104 7.60 -7.26 -16.26
C ALA A 1104 8.04 -6.48 -17.51
N THR A 1105 9.28 -6.69 -17.93
CA THR A 1105 9.88 -6.07 -19.12
C THR A 1105 10.32 -7.12 -20.15
N VAL A 1106 10.68 -6.67 -21.36
CA VAL A 1106 11.21 -7.55 -22.42
C VAL A 1106 12.51 -8.28 -22.00
N ALA A 1107 13.26 -7.75 -21.02
CA ALA A 1107 14.43 -8.41 -20.46
C ALA A 1107 14.10 -9.63 -19.58
N ASP A 1108 12.89 -9.67 -19.01
CA ASP A 1108 12.40 -10.75 -18.15
C ASP A 1108 11.80 -11.92 -18.96
N VAL A 1109 11.79 -11.84 -20.30
CA VAL A 1109 11.25 -12.87 -21.20
C VAL A 1109 12.38 -13.58 -21.96
N GLU A 1110 12.44 -14.90 -21.86
CA GLU A 1110 13.43 -15.76 -22.50
C GLU A 1110 12.78 -16.76 -23.47
N THR A 1111 13.30 -16.83 -24.70
CA THR A 1111 12.82 -17.75 -25.75
C THR A 1111 13.64 -19.03 -25.74
N ILE A 1112 13.03 -20.13 -25.32
CA ILE A 1112 13.66 -21.46 -25.25
C ILE A 1112 13.17 -22.37 -26.40
N THR A 1113 13.99 -23.36 -26.79
CA THR A 1113 13.63 -24.30 -27.85
C THR A 1113 12.75 -25.45 -27.37
N GLU A 1114 12.92 -25.88 -26.12
CA GLU A 1114 12.20 -26.99 -25.49
C GLU A 1114 12.28 -26.84 -23.96
N ILE A 1115 11.26 -27.33 -23.24
CA ILE A 1115 11.22 -27.30 -21.77
C ILE A 1115 12.08 -28.45 -21.24
N THR A 1116 13.19 -28.13 -20.57
CA THR A 1116 14.08 -29.14 -19.95
C THR A 1116 14.20 -28.92 -18.45
N ALA A 1117 14.57 -29.96 -17.68
CA ALA A 1117 14.72 -29.87 -16.22
C ALA A 1117 15.75 -28.80 -15.78
N LYS A 1118 16.77 -28.52 -16.60
CA LYS A 1118 17.72 -27.41 -16.36
C LYS A 1118 17.02 -26.06 -16.49
N GLU A 1119 16.16 -25.90 -17.50
CA GLU A 1119 15.44 -24.65 -17.74
C GLU A 1119 14.40 -24.33 -16.66
N ILE A 1120 13.90 -25.36 -15.96
CA ILE A 1120 12.88 -25.26 -14.91
C ILE A 1120 13.50 -25.03 -13.50
N GLN A 1121 14.83 -25.08 -13.34
CA GLN A 1121 15.50 -25.04 -12.02
C GLN A 1121 14.97 -26.09 -11.02
N ALA A 1122 14.61 -27.28 -11.49
CA ALA A 1122 14.01 -28.32 -10.65
C ALA A 1122 15.03 -28.96 -9.68
N SER A 1123 14.90 -28.67 -8.38
CA SER A 1123 15.67 -29.30 -7.31
C SER A 1123 14.97 -30.55 -6.75
N GLY A 1124 15.34 -31.72 -7.27
CA GLY A 1124 14.95 -33.01 -6.70
C GLY A 1124 13.98 -33.86 -7.53
N THR A 1125 13.78 -35.10 -7.08
CA THR A 1125 13.08 -36.15 -7.81
C THR A 1125 11.61 -35.81 -8.07
N VAL A 1126 11.23 -35.69 -9.34
CA VAL A 1126 9.84 -35.47 -9.76
C VAL A 1126 8.97 -36.68 -9.38
N ILE A 1127 8.17 -36.54 -8.33
CA ILE A 1127 7.06 -37.46 -8.04
C ILE A 1127 5.82 -36.91 -8.75
N THR A 1128 5.49 -37.47 -9.91
CA THR A 1128 4.23 -37.17 -10.63
C THR A 1128 3.04 -37.84 -9.94
N SER A 1129 2.62 -37.29 -8.79
CA SER A 1129 1.29 -37.53 -8.22
C SER A 1129 0.45 -36.28 -8.40
N SER A 1130 -0.19 -36.15 -9.56
CA SER A 1130 -1.23 -35.15 -9.78
C SER A 1130 -2.46 -35.50 -8.94
N THR A 1131 -2.53 -34.99 -7.71
CA THR A 1131 -3.75 -34.97 -6.91
C THR A 1131 -4.73 -33.99 -7.52
N THR A 1132 -5.60 -34.51 -8.39
CA THR A 1132 -6.72 -33.77 -8.98
C THR A 1132 -7.78 -33.53 -7.91
N THR A 1133 -7.70 -32.39 -7.21
CA THR A 1133 -8.73 -31.98 -6.24
C THR A 1133 -9.96 -31.46 -6.98
N SER A 1134 -10.83 -32.37 -7.43
CA SER A 1134 -12.12 -32.00 -8.05
C SER A 1134 -13.12 -31.56 -6.98
N THR A 1135 -13.27 -30.25 -6.82
CA THR A 1135 -14.32 -29.62 -5.99
C THR A 1135 -15.71 -29.96 -6.53
N THR A 1136 -16.33 -30.99 -5.95
CA THR A 1136 -17.71 -31.39 -6.29
C THR A 1136 -18.59 -31.19 -5.05
N THR A 1137 -19.35 -30.09 -5.04
CA THR A 1137 -20.32 -29.79 -3.98
C THR A 1137 -21.56 -30.69 -4.11
N GLY A 1138 -21.57 -31.80 -3.37
CA GLY A 1138 -22.67 -32.77 -3.36
C GLY A 1138 -22.73 -33.59 -2.06
N ILE A 1139 -23.93 -33.78 -1.52
CA ILE A 1139 -24.17 -34.32 -0.17
C ILE A 1139 -24.23 -35.85 -0.15
N THR A 1140 -23.29 -36.50 0.57
CA THR A 1140 -23.33 -37.89 1.12
C THR A 1140 -23.33 -39.07 0.10
N SER A 1141 -22.96 -40.33 0.43
CA SER A 1141 -22.72 -41.02 1.72
C SER A 1141 -21.76 -42.24 1.57
N SER A 1142 -21.20 -42.69 2.71
CA SER A 1142 -20.66 -44.04 2.98
C SER A 1142 -19.38 -44.51 2.25
N ALA A 1143 -18.49 -45.15 3.02
CA ALA A 1143 -17.15 -45.57 2.59
C ALA A 1143 -17.14 -46.93 1.88
N SER A 1144 -16.22 -47.08 0.91
CA SER A 1144 -15.67 -48.39 0.54
C SER A 1144 -14.18 -48.26 0.19
N THR A 1145 -13.38 -49.21 0.67
CA THR A 1145 -11.92 -49.22 0.55
C THR A 1145 -11.48 -50.06 -0.64
N SER A 1146 -10.57 -49.55 -1.47
CA SER A 1146 -9.75 -50.41 -2.36
C SER A 1146 -8.37 -49.78 -2.64
N THR A 1147 -7.33 -50.21 -1.92
CA THR A 1147 -6.24 -51.07 -2.43
C THR A 1147 -5.59 -50.64 -3.75
N THR A 1148 -4.40 -50.06 -3.61
CA THR A 1148 -3.44 -49.78 -4.67
C THR A 1148 -2.96 -51.07 -5.35
N ALA A 1149 -2.93 -51.10 -6.69
CA ALA A 1149 -2.26 -52.15 -7.46
C ALA A 1149 -1.37 -51.52 -8.56
N SER A 1150 -0.07 -51.78 -8.48
CA SER A 1150 0.92 -51.31 -9.44
C SER A 1150 0.80 -52.07 -10.77
N THR A 1151 0.76 -51.33 -11.89
CA THR A 1151 0.71 -51.97 -13.22
C THR A 1151 2.11 -52.06 -13.82
N GLY A 1152 2.72 -53.24 -13.75
CA GLY A 1152 3.98 -53.57 -14.40
C GLY A 1152 3.81 -54.62 -15.50
N GLY A 1153 3.94 -54.20 -16.76
CA GLY A 1153 4.40 -55.02 -17.89
C GLY A 1153 3.77 -56.39 -18.19
N GLY A 1154 2.69 -56.39 -18.99
CA GLY A 1154 2.52 -57.35 -20.10
C GLY A 1154 1.76 -58.66 -19.87
N LEU A 1155 0.91 -59.00 -20.84
CA LEU A 1155 0.71 -60.35 -21.42
C LEU A 1155 -0.04 -60.17 -22.77
N VAL A 1156 0.39 -60.78 -23.87
CA VAL A 1156 -0.03 -62.09 -24.40
C VAL A 1156 -1.54 -62.37 -24.33
N THR A 1157 -2.09 -62.73 -25.50
CA THR A 1157 -3.48 -63.05 -25.82
C THR A 1157 -4.16 -64.15 -24.98
N SER A 1158 -5.45 -64.00 -24.63
CA SER A 1158 -6.53 -64.95 -25.05
C SER A 1158 -7.94 -64.68 -24.46
N SER A 1159 -8.95 -64.84 -25.33
CA SER A 1159 -10.37 -65.26 -25.15
C SER A 1159 -11.15 -65.13 -23.82
N SER A 1160 -12.16 -64.26 -23.84
CA SER A 1160 -13.59 -64.48 -23.51
C SER A 1160 -14.07 -65.72 -22.72
N SER A 1161 -14.90 -65.50 -21.67
CA SER A 1161 -16.23 -66.16 -21.54
C SER A 1161 -17.16 -65.53 -20.46
N THR A 1162 -18.45 -65.75 -20.68
CA THR A 1162 -19.72 -65.18 -20.17
C THR A 1162 -20.19 -65.53 -18.73
N SER A 1163 -21.29 -64.86 -18.31
CA SER A 1163 -22.37 -65.28 -17.35
C SER A 1163 -22.13 -65.09 -15.83
N SER A 1164 -23.11 -64.81 -14.94
CA SER A 1164 -24.57 -64.55 -15.07
C SER A 1164 -25.23 -63.92 -13.80
N SER A 1165 -26.08 -62.90 -14.01
CA SER A 1165 -27.45 -62.59 -13.48
C SER A 1165 -27.96 -62.85 -12.04
N SER A 1166 -29.02 -62.06 -11.68
CA SER A 1166 -30.07 -62.21 -10.63
C SER A 1166 -29.80 -61.61 -9.23
N SER A 1167 -30.77 -61.15 -8.41
CA SER A 1167 -32.09 -60.47 -8.59
C SER A 1167 -32.75 -60.14 -7.23
N SER A 1168 -33.67 -59.15 -7.14
CA SER A 1168 -34.73 -58.95 -6.08
C SER A 1168 -34.29 -58.65 -4.62
N SER A 1169 -35.08 -58.08 -3.68
CA SER A 1169 -36.25 -57.16 -3.68
C SER A 1169 -36.62 -56.67 -2.25
N SER A 1170 -37.46 -55.63 -2.15
CA SER A 1170 -38.53 -55.38 -1.13
C SER A 1170 -38.27 -55.04 0.37
N SER A 1171 -38.63 -53.78 0.74
CA SER A 1171 -39.66 -53.35 1.74
C SER A 1171 -39.46 -53.27 3.28
N SER A 1172 -40.08 -52.21 3.85
CA SER A 1172 -40.97 -52.12 5.06
C SER A 1172 -40.49 -51.57 6.45
N SER A 1173 -40.90 -50.31 6.74
CA SER A 1173 -41.72 -49.79 7.88
C SER A 1173 -41.33 -49.83 9.39
N SER A 1174 -41.73 -48.73 10.08
CA SER A 1174 -41.95 -48.52 11.55
C SER A 1174 -40.72 -48.45 12.48
N GLY A 1175 -40.68 -47.72 13.63
CA GLY A 1175 -41.60 -46.74 14.25
C GLY A 1175 -41.42 -46.66 15.80
N GLY A 1176 -41.60 -45.50 16.48
CA GLY A 1176 -41.88 -45.45 17.94
C GLY A 1176 -41.11 -44.49 18.87
N ASN A 1177 -41.83 -43.45 19.37
CA ASN A 1177 -41.80 -42.77 20.69
C ASN A 1177 -40.52 -42.60 21.57
N GLY A 1178 -40.28 -41.34 21.96
CA GLY A 1178 -39.55 -40.91 23.18
C GLY A 1178 -40.28 -39.73 23.87
N SER A 1179 -40.00 -39.41 25.15
CA SER A 1179 -40.81 -38.39 25.88
C SER A 1179 -40.21 -37.73 27.14
N GLY A 1180 -40.45 -36.41 27.30
CA GLY A 1180 -40.39 -35.64 28.56
C GLY A 1180 -39.29 -34.57 28.61
N SER A 1181 -39.38 -33.47 29.37
CA SER A 1181 -40.48 -32.75 30.06
C SER A 1181 -39.85 -31.58 30.86
N SER A 1182 -40.64 -30.56 31.23
CA SER A 1182 -40.32 -29.38 32.08
C SER A 1182 -39.53 -28.21 31.44
N GLY A 1183 -39.85 -26.92 31.69
CA GLY A 1183 -41.05 -26.35 32.33
C GLY A 1183 -40.84 -24.95 32.96
N GLY A 1184 -41.66 -23.95 32.59
CA GLY A 1184 -41.69 -22.59 33.17
C GLY A 1184 -41.20 -21.51 32.18
N ASN A 1185 -41.99 -20.70 31.47
CA ASN A 1185 -43.30 -20.03 31.66
C ASN A 1185 -43.23 -18.64 32.32
N GLY A 1186 -43.63 -17.59 31.59
CA GLY A 1186 -43.69 -16.22 32.14
C GLY A 1186 -43.92 -15.07 31.13
N SER A 1187 -45.16 -14.91 30.64
CA SER A 1187 -45.82 -13.68 30.11
C SER A 1187 -45.05 -12.77 29.11
N GLY A 1188 -45.58 -12.34 27.97
CA GLY A 1188 -46.99 -12.21 27.57
C GLY A 1188 -47.30 -10.73 27.27
N GLY A 1189 -47.32 -10.36 25.99
CA GLY A 1189 -47.57 -8.99 25.53
C GLY A 1189 -47.98 -8.97 24.05
N SER A 1190 -49.28 -8.82 23.79
CA SER A 1190 -49.89 -8.92 22.46
C SER A 1190 -49.82 -7.61 21.67
N GLY A 1191 -49.32 -7.66 20.43
CA GLY A 1191 -49.41 -6.59 19.44
C GLY A 1191 -49.86 -7.17 18.08
N SER A 1192 -50.98 -6.69 17.56
CA SER A 1192 -51.65 -7.24 16.36
C SER A 1192 -51.39 -6.39 15.11
N GLY A 1193 -51.19 -7.04 13.96
CA GLY A 1193 -51.63 -6.50 12.67
C GLY A 1193 -50.62 -6.59 11.52
N GLY A 1194 -51.12 -6.97 10.33
CA GLY A 1194 -50.50 -6.60 9.05
C GLY A 1194 -49.71 -7.68 8.30
N SER A 1195 -50.37 -8.77 7.89
CA SER A 1195 -49.84 -9.58 6.78
C SER A 1195 -50.09 -8.86 5.45
N GLY A 1196 -49.02 -8.60 4.70
CA GLY A 1196 -49.06 -8.05 3.36
C GLY A 1196 -47.96 -8.67 2.51
N GLY A 1197 -48.25 -9.80 1.86
CA GLY A 1197 -47.32 -10.41 0.91
C GLY A 1197 -47.40 -9.70 -0.44
N TYR A 1198 -46.23 -9.42 -1.03
CA TYR A 1198 -46.13 -9.08 -2.44
C TYR A 1198 -45.15 -10.00 -3.15
N SER A 1199 -45.64 -10.60 -4.23
CA SER A 1199 -44.85 -11.19 -5.28
C SER A 1199 -44.64 -10.12 -6.34
N TYR A 1200 -43.40 -9.73 -6.60
CA TYR A 1200 -42.81 -9.59 -7.93
C TYR A 1200 -41.29 -9.48 -7.81
#